data_AF-A0A6P4YWI4-F1
#
_entry.id   AF-A0A6P4YWI4-F1
#
_cell.length_a   1.000
_cell.length_b   1.000
_cell.length_c   1.000
_cell.angle_alpha   90.00
_cell.angle_beta   90.00
_cell.angle_gamma   90.00
#
_symmetry.space_group_name_H-M   'P 1'
#
loop_
_entity.id
_entity.type
_entity.pdbx_description
1 polymer ?
#
loop_
_entity_poly.entity_id
_entity_poly.type
_entity_poly.pdbx_seq_one_letter_code
_entity_poly.pdbx_strand_id
1 'polypeptide(L)'
;MGELKGQVGFMAAMLVNTILFSTMSQANGALYTQPKSKCSQRHDDPAPKHECSTRCSRITSSCDNFFIGDSWPKSSFQSSESTCRICHTLAGEKTLVFATAFNTHYRIPEYTASAITRDPDVPEQDRPSSSLWDRVQLGLCGKEVHSAISDKCKGLQTESWGVTRMSDIWKATETRCRLSDPSFDDLQQSYCGDCQGLDSDYSGCGNTYNRGHINPNAINDKDADVQNGTFSMINVAPQDDDFNQCVWQPYECAVGRKADQVYQNAEKAGSNSKTLYMITGTKLGGQTTWMKGRVAIPGYFWKALCYPGDEKAGLRPFGVGFYGRNIDCSTMTSLPLDEFEAWLYDGADEHLFPGSVCAGPVDNWDGLDAHVAEIAHDCRNEHLQESCESSWRDERCSTTLAVELQQLKQAECSRSQDSPAPQHECSTRCSRLTSSCDNFFIGDSWPKSSFQSSESTCRICHTLAGEKTLVFATAFNTHYRIPEYTASAITRDPDVPEQDRPSSSLWDRVQLGLCGKEVHSAISDKCKGLQTESWGVTRMSDIWKASETHCRLSNPSFDDLQQSYCGDCQGLDSDYSGCGNTYNRGHINPNAINDKDADVQNGTFSMINVAPQDDDFNQCVWQPYECAVGRKADQVYQNAEKAGSNSKTLYIITGTKLGGQTTWMKGRVAIPGYFWKALCYPGDEKVGLRPFGVGFYGRNIDCSTMTSLPLDKFEAWLYDGADEHLFPGSVCAGPVDNWEGLDAYVAEIAHDCRNEHLQEDCESSWRDVRCGTSG
;
A
#
# COMPACT_ATOMS: atom_id res chain seq x y z
N MET A 1 70.54 15.29 37.95
CA MET A 1 71.29 15.86 36.81
C MET A 1 70.40 15.70 35.59
N GLY A 2 69.91 16.73 34.90
CA GLY A 2 69.91 18.17 35.17
C GLY A 2 69.26 18.91 33.98
N GLU A 3 68.32 19.82 34.26
CA GLU A 3 67.85 20.96 33.44
C GLU A 3 67.32 20.72 32.00
N LEU A 4 66.03 21.03 31.70
CA LEU A 4 65.48 22.29 31.10
C LEU A 4 65.92 22.51 29.62
N LYS A 5 65.11 23.00 28.67
CA LYS A 5 63.73 23.57 28.64
C LYS A 5 63.24 23.61 27.17
N GLY A 6 61.92 23.54 26.89
CA GLY A 6 61.38 23.73 25.53
C GLY A 6 59.87 23.46 25.36
N GLN A 7 59.02 24.43 25.69
CA GLN A 7 57.57 24.48 25.40
C GLN A 7 57.31 24.63 23.87
N VAL A 8 56.15 24.41 23.22
CA VAL A 8 54.78 23.90 23.50
C VAL A 8 54.16 23.55 22.11
N GLY A 9 53.12 22.73 21.89
CA GLY A 9 52.20 21.95 22.73
C GLY A 9 51.10 21.31 21.84
N PHE A 10 49.88 21.09 22.37
CA PHE A 10 48.65 20.66 21.64
C PHE A 10 48.75 19.53 20.58
N MET A 11 48.67 18.27 21.04
CA MET A 11 47.84 17.22 20.43
C MET A 11 47.83 15.98 21.35
N ALA A 12 46.75 15.80 22.12
CA ALA A 12 46.59 14.66 23.02
C ALA A 12 45.10 14.35 23.32
N ALA A 13 44.34 13.95 22.29
CA ALA A 13 42.98 13.39 22.45
C ALA A 13 42.45 12.65 21.19
N MET A 14 43.26 11.83 20.51
CA MET A 14 42.79 10.90 19.46
C MET A 14 43.72 9.68 19.36
N LEU A 15 43.52 8.68 20.22
CA LEU A 15 44.25 7.39 20.13
C LEU A 15 43.58 6.25 20.93
N VAL A 16 42.26 6.13 20.87
CA VAL A 16 41.52 4.90 21.22
C VAL A 16 40.36 4.69 20.24
N ASN A 17 40.67 4.07 19.08
CA ASN A 17 39.81 3.16 18.30
C ASN A 17 40.37 3.02 16.86
N THR A 18 41.33 2.13 16.67
CA THR A 18 41.81 1.73 15.33
C THR A 18 42.26 0.27 15.30
N ILE A 19 41.47 -0.62 15.92
CA ILE A 19 41.60 -2.08 15.76
C ILE A 19 40.19 -2.68 15.79
N LEU A 20 39.52 -2.81 14.63
CA LEU A 20 38.44 -3.78 14.31
C LEU A 20 37.75 -3.51 12.94
N PHE A 21 38.51 -3.25 11.86
CA PHE A 21 37.95 -3.19 10.49
C PHE A 21 38.96 -3.70 9.44
N SER A 22 39.29 -5.00 9.46
CA SER A 22 40.09 -5.60 8.38
C SER A 22 40.01 -7.15 8.26
N THR A 23 38.87 -7.78 8.53
CA THR A 23 38.62 -9.20 8.17
C THR A 23 37.12 -9.51 7.98
N MET A 24 36.54 -9.09 6.85
CA MET A 24 35.36 -9.72 6.22
C MET A 24 35.18 -9.17 4.81
N SER A 25 36.04 -9.63 3.90
CA SER A 25 35.83 -9.53 2.45
C SER A 25 35.88 -10.95 1.91
N GLN A 26 34.98 -11.27 0.97
CA GLN A 26 34.74 -12.60 0.39
C GLN A 26 33.97 -13.60 1.27
N ALA A 27 32.64 -13.46 1.30
CA ALA A 27 31.71 -14.58 1.17
C ALA A 27 30.35 -14.08 0.62
N ASN A 28 29.82 -14.81 -0.37
CA ASN A 28 28.43 -14.77 -0.87
C ASN A 28 27.85 -13.40 -1.30
N GLY A 29 28.28 -12.93 -2.47
CA GLY A 29 27.40 -12.14 -3.32
C GLY A 29 26.34 -13.05 -3.98
N ALA A 30 25.16 -13.17 -3.38
CA ALA A 30 23.98 -13.70 -4.05
C ALA A 30 23.22 -12.53 -4.69
N LEU A 31 23.00 -12.57 -6.01
CA LEU A 31 22.24 -11.53 -6.70
C LEU A 31 20.75 -11.64 -6.33
N TYR A 32 20.24 -10.63 -5.62
CA TYR A 32 18.80 -10.39 -5.48
C TYR A 32 18.25 -9.84 -6.80
N THR A 33 17.95 -10.72 -7.76
CA THR A 33 17.22 -10.33 -8.98
C THR A 33 15.72 -10.34 -8.71
N GLN A 34 15.18 -9.15 -8.44
CA GLN A 34 13.74 -8.88 -8.37
C GLN A 34 12.98 -9.49 -9.58
N PRO A 35 11.76 -10.04 -9.40
CA PRO A 35 10.98 -10.60 -10.50
C PRO A 35 10.67 -9.54 -11.56
N LYS A 36 10.95 -9.83 -12.83
CA LYS A 36 10.65 -8.90 -13.91
C LYS A 36 9.15 -8.83 -14.17
N SER A 37 8.50 -7.80 -13.65
CA SER A 37 7.20 -7.36 -14.15
C SER A 37 7.32 -7.04 -15.65
N LYS A 38 6.20 -7.05 -16.40
CA LYS A 38 6.19 -6.60 -17.81
C LYS A 38 6.67 -5.16 -17.98
N CYS A 39 6.66 -4.39 -16.89
CA CYS A 39 7.13 -3.02 -16.82
C CYS A 39 8.64 -2.96 -16.61
N SER A 40 9.24 -3.78 -15.75
CA SER A 40 10.68 -3.75 -15.45
C SER A 40 11.49 -4.65 -16.38
N GLN A 41 12.14 -4.05 -17.37
CA GLN A 41 12.89 -4.75 -18.43
C GLN A 41 14.40 -4.43 -18.38
N ARG A 42 15.18 -5.04 -19.28
CA ARG A 42 16.59 -4.64 -19.51
C ARG A 42 16.61 -3.34 -20.32
N HIS A 43 17.73 -2.62 -20.26
CA HIS A 43 17.91 -1.39 -21.03
C HIS A 43 18.10 -1.73 -22.51
N ASP A 44 16.99 -1.71 -23.26
CA ASP A 44 16.90 -2.25 -24.61
C ASP A 44 16.82 -1.13 -25.69
N ASP A 45 16.52 0.12 -25.31
CA ASP A 45 16.56 1.31 -26.17
C ASP A 45 17.32 2.49 -25.48
N PRO A 46 18.64 2.62 -25.70
CA PRO A 46 19.45 3.68 -25.12
C PRO A 46 19.32 5.03 -25.84
N ALA A 47 19.14 6.11 -25.07
CA ALA A 47 19.02 7.46 -25.61
C ALA A 47 20.28 7.94 -26.39
N PRO A 48 20.12 8.58 -27.56
CA PRO A 48 21.22 9.06 -28.39
C PRO A 48 21.82 10.36 -27.82
N LYS A 49 22.86 10.22 -26.98
CA LYS A 49 23.42 11.31 -26.16
C LYS A 49 23.77 12.59 -26.94
N HIS A 50 24.41 12.49 -28.10
CA HIS A 50 24.86 13.66 -28.86
C HIS A 50 23.70 14.45 -29.46
N GLU A 51 22.73 13.73 -30.02
CA GLU A 51 21.49 14.26 -30.57
C GLU A 51 20.65 14.92 -29.46
N CYS A 52 20.50 14.27 -28.31
CA CYS A 52 19.75 14.82 -27.17
C CYS A 52 20.42 16.09 -26.59
N SER A 53 21.75 16.09 -26.45
CA SER A 53 22.51 17.29 -26.06
C SER A 53 22.32 18.44 -27.06
N THR A 54 22.35 18.14 -28.37
CA THR A 54 22.14 19.12 -29.45
C THR A 54 20.70 19.67 -29.51
N ARG A 55 19.70 18.85 -29.15
CA ARG A 55 18.30 19.30 -29.03
C ARG A 55 18.16 20.19 -27.78
N CYS A 56 18.67 19.73 -26.64
CA CYS A 56 18.65 20.46 -25.38
C CYS A 56 19.26 21.86 -25.49
N SER A 57 20.39 22.03 -26.20
CA SER A 57 21.07 23.33 -26.35
C SER A 57 20.25 24.42 -27.06
N ARG A 58 19.06 24.09 -27.59
CA ARG A 58 18.11 25.02 -28.23
C ARG A 58 16.99 25.47 -27.27
N ILE A 59 16.83 24.75 -26.15
CA ILE A 59 15.82 24.97 -25.13
C ILE A 59 16.46 25.83 -24.02
N THR A 60 16.66 27.12 -24.29
CA THR A 60 17.28 28.03 -23.31
C THR A 60 16.55 29.36 -23.18
N SER A 61 15.96 29.54 -22.00
CA SER A 61 15.64 30.81 -21.35
C SER A 61 16.25 30.76 -19.94
N SER A 62 16.52 31.89 -19.29
CA SER A 62 16.82 31.89 -17.85
C SER A 62 15.51 31.73 -17.08
N CYS A 63 15.53 30.95 -16.01
CA CYS A 63 14.41 30.76 -15.08
C CYS A 63 14.88 30.75 -13.63
N ASP A 64 15.86 31.60 -13.33
CA ASP A 64 16.55 31.64 -12.04
C ASP A 64 15.59 32.01 -10.89
N ASN A 65 14.44 32.62 -11.20
CA ASN A 65 13.36 32.95 -10.26
C ASN A 65 12.74 31.75 -9.51
N PHE A 66 12.93 30.50 -9.98
CA PHE A 66 12.47 29.31 -9.25
C PHE A 66 13.47 28.79 -8.22
N PHE A 67 14.69 29.33 -8.25
CA PHE A 67 15.75 29.03 -7.29
C PHE A 67 15.86 30.20 -6.32
N ILE A 68 16.37 29.91 -5.12
CA ILE A 68 16.79 30.94 -4.18
C ILE A 68 18.31 30.95 -4.10
N GLY A 69 18.91 32.09 -4.42
CA GLY A 69 20.35 32.23 -4.65
C GLY A 69 20.68 32.43 -6.13
N ASP A 70 21.91 32.13 -6.52
CA ASP A 70 22.50 32.61 -7.78
C ASP A 70 22.61 31.54 -8.89
N SER A 71 22.30 30.26 -8.63
CA SER A 71 22.46 29.21 -9.65
C SER A 71 21.62 27.95 -9.45
N TRP A 72 21.40 27.23 -10.55
CA TRP A 72 20.93 25.84 -10.57
C TRP A 72 21.87 24.96 -9.74
N PRO A 73 21.36 24.23 -8.72
CA PRO A 73 22.20 23.40 -7.86
C PRO A 73 22.78 22.20 -8.62
N LYS A 74 23.74 21.54 -7.97
CA LYS A 74 24.35 20.32 -8.51
C LYS A 74 23.36 19.16 -8.43
N SER A 75 23.48 18.23 -9.37
CA SER A 75 22.74 16.98 -9.37
C SER A 75 23.45 15.91 -8.56
N SER A 76 22.68 14.99 -7.97
CA SER A 76 23.20 13.73 -7.40
C SER A 76 23.60 12.71 -8.47
N PHE A 77 23.28 12.95 -9.74
CA PHE A 77 23.62 12.09 -10.86
C PHE A 77 25.10 12.29 -11.28
N GLN A 78 25.82 11.19 -11.50
CA GLN A 78 27.28 11.21 -11.70
C GLN A 78 27.76 11.81 -13.04
N SER A 79 26.89 12.11 -14.00
CA SER A 79 27.26 12.61 -15.33
C SER A 79 26.33 13.72 -15.81
N SER A 80 26.86 14.94 -15.88
CA SER A 80 26.14 16.13 -16.35
C SER A 80 26.02 16.22 -17.88
N GLU A 81 26.71 15.37 -18.64
CA GLU A 81 26.69 15.38 -20.12
C GLU A 81 25.30 15.06 -20.71
N SER A 82 24.42 14.45 -19.91
CA SER A 82 23.04 14.12 -20.28
C SER A 82 22.00 14.94 -19.53
N THR A 83 22.41 15.90 -18.70
CA THR A 83 21.50 16.78 -17.95
C THR A 83 21.04 17.93 -18.84
N CYS A 84 19.73 18.01 -19.09
CA CYS A 84 19.11 19.13 -19.77
C CYS A 84 18.44 20.06 -18.76
N ARG A 85 18.82 21.34 -18.78
CA ARG A 85 18.21 22.37 -17.93
C ARG A 85 17.03 22.99 -18.68
N ILE A 86 15.82 22.60 -18.30
CA ILE A 86 14.58 22.96 -18.97
C ILE A 86 13.82 23.95 -18.10
N CYS A 87 13.68 25.17 -18.59
CA CYS A 87 12.74 26.14 -18.06
C CYS A 87 11.38 25.88 -18.70
N HIS A 88 10.41 25.39 -17.93
CA HIS A 88 9.13 24.93 -18.47
C HIS A 88 8.28 26.10 -18.95
N THR A 89 7.75 25.96 -20.18
CA THR A 89 6.69 26.79 -20.73
C THR A 89 5.61 25.89 -21.33
N LEU A 90 4.41 26.43 -21.51
CA LEU A 90 3.39 25.83 -22.38
C LEU A 90 3.68 26.20 -23.85
N ALA A 91 3.08 25.47 -24.80
CA ALA A 91 3.39 25.53 -26.23
C ALA A 91 3.57 26.94 -26.82
N GLY A 92 4.81 27.31 -27.16
CA GLY A 92 5.15 28.60 -27.77
C GLY A 92 5.04 29.83 -26.85
N GLU A 93 4.61 29.62 -25.60
CA GLU A 93 4.49 30.68 -24.60
C GLU A 93 5.85 31.06 -24.01
N LYS A 94 5.90 32.26 -23.42
CA LYS A 94 7.09 32.81 -22.75
C LYS A 94 6.96 32.80 -21.23
N THR A 95 5.76 32.53 -20.70
CA THR A 95 5.52 32.41 -19.27
C THR A 95 6.19 31.14 -18.78
N LEU A 96 7.05 31.30 -17.78
CA LEU A 96 7.79 30.21 -17.16
C LEU A 96 6.94 29.69 -16.00
N VAL A 97 6.81 28.37 -15.86
CA VAL A 97 5.97 27.76 -14.80
C VAL A 97 6.77 27.04 -13.71
N PHE A 98 7.90 26.40 -14.05
CA PHE A 98 8.88 25.82 -13.11
C PHE A 98 10.18 25.44 -13.85
N ALA A 99 11.19 24.93 -13.16
CA ALA A 99 12.50 24.59 -13.73
C ALA A 99 12.89 23.14 -13.45
N THR A 100 13.28 22.36 -14.47
CA THR A 100 13.65 20.94 -14.33
C THR A 100 15.06 20.66 -14.85
N ALA A 101 15.86 19.96 -14.04
CA ALA A 101 17.08 19.31 -14.49
C ALA A 101 16.71 17.89 -14.94
N PHE A 102 16.55 17.69 -16.24
CA PHE A 102 16.06 16.44 -16.81
C PHE A 102 17.19 15.61 -17.41
N ASN A 103 17.35 14.36 -17.00
CA ASN A 103 18.40 13.51 -17.56
C ASN A 103 17.92 12.81 -18.83
N THR A 104 18.42 13.21 -20.01
CA THR A 104 18.00 12.61 -21.28
C THR A 104 18.49 11.17 -21.47
N HIS A 105 19.50 10.72 -20.70
CA HIS A 105 19.97 9.33 -20.76
C HIS A 105 19.06 8.38 -19.97
N TYR A 106 18.66 8.78 -18.76
CA TYR A 106 17.74 8.02 -17.92
C TYR A 106 16.25 8.29 -18.22
N ARG A 107 15.97 9.35 -19.01
CA ARG A 107 14.63 9.83 -19.40
C ARG A 107 13.72 10.16 -18.20
N ILE A 108 14.31 10.60 -17.09
CA ILE A 108 13.62 11.06 -15.87
C ILE A 108 14.21 12.38 -15.36
N PRO A 109 13.46 13.16 -14.56
CA PRO A 109 13.99 14.30 -13.82
C PRO A 109 15.04 13.86 -12.79
N GLU A 110 16.16 14.56 -12.77
CA GLU A 110 17.11 14.53 -11.66
C GLU A 110 16.52 15.32 -10.49
N TYR A 111 16.01 16.52 -10.78
CA TYR A 111 15.16 17.32 -9.90
C TYR A 111 14.32 18.35 -10.66
N THR A 112 13.25 18.83 -10.03
CA THR A 112 12.44 19.97 -10.43
C THR A 112 12.37 20.99 -9.29
N ALA A 113 12.59 22.27 -9.59
CA ALA A 113 12.54 23.39 -8.67
C ALA A 113 11.31 24.28 -8.95
N SER A 114 10.63 24.67 -7.87
CA SER A 114 9.42 25.49 -7.88
C SER A 114 9.43 26.52 -6.74
N ALA A 115 8.91 27.71 -7.02
CA ALA A 115 8.72 28.78 -6.05
C ALA A 115 7.23 28.86 -5.66
N ILE A 116 6.84 28.13 -4.62
CA ILE A 116 5.43 27.92 -4.25
C ILE A 116 4.92 29.11 -3.43
N THR A 117 3.83 29.72 -3.89
CA THR A 117 3.10 30.79 -3.18
C THR A 117 1.61 30.44 -3.23
N ARG A 118 1.01 30.07 -2.09
CA ARG A 118 -0.40 29.70 -2.01
C ARG A 118 -1.19 30.77 -1.25
N ASP A 119 -1.89 31.62 -2.00
CA ASP A 119 -2.82 32.58 -1.42
C ASP A 119 -4.14 31.86 -1.07
N PRO A 120 -4.60 31.86 0.20
CA PRO A 120 -5.88 31.25 0.57
C PRO A 120 -7.10 31.97 -0.03
N ASP A 121 -6.98 33.25 -0.44
CA ASP A 121 -8.05 33.98 -1.11
C ASP A 121 -8.17 33.63 -2.61
N VAL A 122 -7.19 32.90 -3.17
CA VAL A 122 -7.25 32.37 -4.55
C VAL A 122 -7.91 30.99 -4.56
N PRO A 123 -8.98 30.77 -5.37
CA PRO A 123 -9.62 29.47 -5.49
C PRO A 123 -8.71 28.41 -6.10
N GLU A 124 -8.83 27.18 -5.60
CA GLU A 124 -8.16 26.00 -6.13
C GLU A 124 -8.81 25.61 -7.48
N GLN A 125 -8.00 25.06 -8.38
CA GLN A 125 -8.41 24.65 -9.72
C GLN A 125 -8.57 23.13 -9.78
N ASP A 126 -9.71 22.67 -10.31
CA ASP A 126 -10.02 21.25 -10.56
C ASP A 126 -8.83 20.54 -11.25
N ARG A 127 -8.54 19.30 -10.83
CA ARG A 127 -7.43 18.52 -11.39
C ARG A 127 -7.54 18.40 -12.93
N PRO A 128 -6.51 18.76 -13.70
CA PRO A 128 -6.53 18.64 -15.15
C PRO A 128 -6.74 17.20 -15.64
N SER A 129 -7.44 17.08 -16.77
CA SER A 129 -7.77 15.80 -17.40
C SER A 129 -6.51 14.98 -17.72
N SER A 130 -6.58 13.66 -17.51
CA SER A 130 -5.53 12.71 -17.92
C SER A 130 -5.21 12.73 -19.42
N SER A 131 -6.09 13.35 -20.24
CA SER A 131 -5.81 13.66 -21.65
C SER A 131 -4.68 14.67 -21.89
N LEU A 132 -4.07 15.26 -20.84
CA LEU A 132 -2.86 16.09 -20.96
C LEU A 132 -1.55 15.28 -20.99
N TRP A 133 -1.57 13.99 -20.63
CA TRP A 133 -0.36 13.16 -20.63
C TRP A 133 0.20 12.87 -22.04
N ASP A 134 -0.57 13.17 -23.08
CA ASP A 134 -0.13 13.16 -24.47
C ASP A 134 0.91 14.26 -24.78
N ARG A 135 1.11 15.24 -23.90
CA ARG A 135 2.06 16.35 -24.12
C ARG A 135 3.53 15.91 -24.03
N VAL A 136 4.34 16.46 -24.92
CA VAL A 136 5.80 16.29 -24.95
C VAL A 136 6.51 17.62 -24.87
N GLN A 137 7.76 17.62 -24.36
CA GLN A 137 8.66 18.75 -24.53
C GLN A 137 9.07 18.83 -25.99
N LEU A 138 8.48 19.78 -26.74
CA LEU A 138 8.55 19.77 -28.20
C LEU A 138 9.99 20.01 -28.70
N GLY A 139 10.76 20.88 -28.04
CA GLY A 139 12.17 21.10 -28.37
C GLY A 139 13.11 19.89 -28.20
N LEU A 140 12.67 18.82 -27.52
CA LEU A 140 13.43 17.55 -27.43
C LEU A 140 13.08 16.55 -28.55
N CYS A 141 12.14 16.87 -29.44
CA CYS A 141 11.73 16.01 -30.54
C CYS A 141 12.70 16.04 -31.73
N GLY A 142 12.58 15.04 -32.60
CA GLY A 142 13.32 14.95 -33.85
C GLY A 142 12.99 16.09 -34.83
N LYS A 143 13.95 16.41 -35.71
CA LYS A 143 13.82 17.44 -36.75
C LYS A 143 12.62 17.19 -37.68
N GLU A 144 12.19 15.94 -37.79
CA GLU A 144 11.05 15.45 -38.56
C GLU A 144 9.74 16.08 -38.06
N VAL A 145 9.56 16.18 -36.73
CA VAL A 145 8.39 16.82 -36.11
C VAL A 145 8.36 18.31 -36.44
N HIS A 146 9.48 19.00 -36.20
CA HIS A 146 9.62 20.43 -36.48
C HIS A 146 9.43 20.75 -37.97
N SER A 147 9.98 19.91 -38.85
CA SER A 147 9.86 20.08 -40.31
C SER A 147 8.41 19.87 -40.77
N ALA A 148 7.73 18.83 -40.28
CA ALA A 148 6.32 18.58 -40.59
C ALA A 148 5.41 19.71 -40.08
N ILE A 149 5.66 20.23 -38.87
CA ILE A 149 4.98 21.41 -38.36
C ILE A 149 5.27 22.63 -39.25
N SER A 150 6.53 22.92 -39.57
CA SER A 150 6.91 24.07 -40.39
C SER A 150 6.25 24.04 -41.78
N ASP A 151 6.33 22.90 -42.49
CA ASP A 151 5.73 22.72 -43.82
C ASP A 151 4.20 22.89 -43.81
N LYS A 152 3.52 22.37 -42.80
CA LYS A 152 2.04 22.36 -42.73
C LYS A 152 1.47 23.61 -42.04
N CYS A 153 2.26 24.28 -41.19
CA CYS A 153 1.91 25.44 -40.37
C CYS A 153 2.61 26.75 -40.80
N LYS A 154 2.89 26.90 -42.10
CA LYS A 154 3.38 28.16 -42.73
C LYS A 154 4.75 28.66 -42.23
N GLY A 155 5.71 27.76 -42.04
CA GLY A 155 7.08 28.10 -41.64
C GLY A 155 7.30 28.21 -40.12
N LEU A 156 6.32 27.78 -39.32
CA LEU A 156 6.37 27.84 -37.86
C LEU A 156 7.62 27.11 -37.30
N GLN A 157 8.43 27.83 -36.53
CA GLN A 157 9.59 27.30 -35.82
C GLN A 157 9.14 26.84 -34.42
N THR A 158 9.51 25.61 -34.03
CA THR A 158 9.04 24.96 -32.78
C THR A 158 10.17 24.30 -31.97
N GLU A 159 11.42 24.48 -32.39
CA GLU A 159 12.62 23.88 -31.80
C GLU A 159 12.92 24.33 -30.37
N SER A 160 12.35 25.45 -29.94
CA SER A 160 12.47 26.00 -28.58
C SER A 160 11.16 25.95 -27.78
N TRP A 161 10.16 25.21 -28.26
CA TRP A 161 8.84 25.15 -27.61
C TRP A 161 8.82 24.17 -26.44
N GLY A 162 8.08 24.54 -25.40
CA GLY A 162 7.89 23.75 -24.19
C GLY A 162 6.90 22.58 -24.35
N VAL A 163 6.18 22.31 -23.27
CA VAL A 163 5.22 21.21 -23.16
C VAL A 163 4.04 21.46 -24.11
N THR A 164 3.88 20.58 -25.10
CA THR A 164 2.99 20.80 -26.26
C THR A 164 2.26 19.52 -26.67
N ARG A 165 0.97 19.67 -27.04
CA ARG A 165 0.20 18.72 -27.88
C ARG A 165 -0.45 19.44 -29.06
N MET A 166 -1.07 18.71 -29.99
CA MET A 166 -1.66 19.27 -31.23
C MET A 166 -2.65 20.43 -30.99
N SER A 167 -3.49 20.36 -29.94
CA SER A 167 -4.44 21.45 -29.63
C SER A 167 -3.76 22.75 -29.21
N ASP A 168 -2.57 22.65 -28.62
CA ASP A 168 -1.85 23.79 -28.06
C ASP A 168 -1.13 24.56 -29.18
N ILE A 169 -0.64 23.87 -30.22
CA ILE A 169 -0.12 24.50 -31.45
C ILE A 169 -1.18 25.40 -32.11
N TRP A 170 -2.43 24.93 -32.18
CA TRP A 170 -3.54 25.73 -32.71
C TRP A 170 -3.85 26.95 -31.84
N LYS A 171 -3.86 26.81 -30.51
CA LYS A 171 -4.06 27.93 -29.57
C LYS A 171 -2.96 28.98 -29.68
N ALA A 172 -1.70 28.56 -29.66
CA ALA A 172 -0.53 29.44 -29.63
C ALA A 172 -0.27 30.22 -30.93
N THR A 173 -0.81 29.75 -32.07
CA THR A 173 -0.52 30.35 -33.39
C THR A 173 -1.73 30.93 -34.12
N GLU A 174 -2.94 30.69 -33.62
CA GLU A 174 -4.21 30.96 -34.31
C GLU A 174 -4.30 30.39 -35.75
N THR A 175 -3.38 29.51 -36.14
CA THR A 175 -3.13 29.12 -37.53
C THR A 175 -3.54 27.68 -37.77
N ARG A 176 -4.53 27.49 -38.66
CA ARG A 176 -5.25 26.21 -38.79
C ARG A 176 -4.50 25.24 -39.71
N CYS A 177 -3.39 24.69 -39.22
CA CYS A 177 -2.67 23.61 -39.88
C CYS A 177 -3.21 22.24 -39.50
N ARG A 178 -3.22 21.31 -40.46
CA ARG A 178 -3.76 19.96 -40.30
C ARG A 178 -2.65 18.92 -40.47
N LEU A 179 -2.15 18.42 -39.34
CA LEU A 179 -1.33 17.22 -39.27
C LEU A 179 -2.27 16.02 -39.20
N SER A 180 -2.62 15.45 -40.35
CA SER A 180 -3.48 14.25 -40.45
C SER A 180 -2.88 13.12 -41.28
N ASP A 181 -1.69 13.34 -41.85
CA ASP A 181 -0.89 12.36 -42.58
C ASP A 181 0.54 12.92 -42.74
N PRO A 182 1.50 12.50 -41.89
CA PRO A 182 1.27 11.83 -40.60
C PRO A 182 0.48 12.72 -39.62
N SER A 183 -0.13 12.14 -38.58
CA SER A 183 -0.71 12.91 -37.48
C SER A 183 0.38 13.45 -36.54
N PHE A 184 0.02 14.39 -35.65
CA PHE A 184 0.95 14.83 -34.61
C PHE A 184 1.33 13.68 -33.67
N ASP A 185 0.37 12.81 -33.34
CA ASP A 185 0.54 11.67 -32.45
C ASP A 185 1.49 10.62 -33.09
N ASP A 186 1.37 10.37 -34.39
CA ASP A 186 2.31 9.53 -35.15
C ASP A 186 3.74 10.11 -35.12
N LEU A 187 3.87 11.43 -35.34
CA LEU A 187 5.15 12.15 -35.30
C LEU A 187 5.77 12.09 -33.91
N GLN A 188 4.96 12.27 -32.87
CA GLN A 188 5.37 12.20 -31.48
C GLN A 188 5.87 10.81 -31.11
N GLN A 189 5.06 9.78 -31.37
CA GLN A 189 5.38 8.39 -31.05
C GLN A 189 6.62 7.88 -31.82
N SER A 190 6.90 8.45 -33.00
CA SER A 190 8.04 8.06 -33.85
C SER A 190 9.34 8.85 -33.57
N TYR A 191 9.25 10.11 -33.14
CA TYR A 191 10.41 11.03 -33.15
C TYR A 191 10.62 11.84 -31.86
N CYS A 192 9.69 11.82 -30.89
CA CYS A 192 9.89 12.51 -29.61
C CYS A 192 10.52 11.64 -28.52
N GLY A 193 10.39 10.31 -28.60
CA GLY A 193 10.79 9.38 -27.54
C GLY A 193 12.31 9.21 -27.32
N ASP A 194 13.16 9.59 -28.27
CA ASP A 194 14.62 9.35 -28.15
C ASP A 194 15.19 9.92 -26.84
N CYS A 195 14.77 11.13 -26.47
CA CYS A 195 15.38 11.96 -25.45
C CYS A 195 14.50 12.26 -24.23
N GLN A 196 13.29 11.69 -24.16
CA GLN A 196 12.32 11.86 -23.06
C GLN A 196 11.37 10.64 -23.01
N GLY A 197 10.69 10.43 -21.88
CA GLY A 197 9.61 9.44 -21.80
C GLY A 197 8.39 9.83 -22.64
N LEU A 198 7.55 8.85 -22.97
CA LEU A 198 6.24 9.04 -23.61
C LEU A 198 5.14 8.39 -22.74
N ASP A 199 3.87 8.79 -22.90
CA ASP A 199 2.77 8.14 -22.17
C ASP A 199 2.64 6.64 -22.44
N SER A 200 3.01 6.23 -23.65
CA SER A 200 3.08 4.83 -24.07
C SER A 200 4.11 4.00 -23.28
N ASP A 201 5.10 4.63 -22.63
CA ASP A 201 6.03 3.95 -21.72
C ASP A 201 5.32 3.51 -20.42
N TYR A 202 4.40 4.33 -19.90
CA TYR A 202 3.63 4.03 -18.68
C TYR A 202 2.37 3.19 -18.93
N SER A 203 1.88 3.11 -20.17
CA SER A 203 0.64 2.40 -20.50
C SER A 203 0.66 0.92 -20.07
N GLY A 204 -0.32 0.50 -19.26
CA GLY A 204 -0.40 -0.86 -18.70
C GLY A 204 0.51 -1.14 -17.50
N CYS A 205 1.18 -0.12 -16.94
CA CYS A 205 2.03 -0.23 -15.75
C CYS A 205 1.48 0.45 -14.50
N GLY A 206 0.25 0.97 -14.54
CA GLY A 206 -0.32 1.80 -13.46
C GLY A 206 -0.41 1.13 -12.09
N ASN A 207 -0.66 -0.18 -12.05
CA ASN A 207 -0.77 -1.02 -10.85
C ASN A 207 0.61 -1.59 -10.41
N THR A 208 1.65 -0.78 -10.53
CA THR A 208 3.04 -1.10 -10.16
C THR A 208 3.87 0.19 -10.14
N TYR A 209 3.66 1.04 -11.15
CA TYR A 209 4.32 2.33 -11.27
C TYR A 209 3.34 3.40 -11.75
N ASN A 210 3.03 4.32 -10.84
CA ASN A 210 2.37 5.57 -11.15
C ASN A 210 3.31 6.52 -11.94
N ARG A 211 2.71 7.53 -12.60
CA ARG A 211 3.43 8.69 -13.14
C ARG A 211 3.70 9.66 -11.97
N GLY A 212 4.73 9.38 -11.18
CA GLY A 212 5.06 10.17 -9.99
C GLY A 212 5.48 11.58 -10.37
N HIS A 213 4.68 12.59 -10.02
CA HIS A 213 5.00 13.99 -10.29
C HIS A 213 6.19 14.44 -9.45
N ILE A 214 7.15 15.13 -10.07
CA ILE A 214 8.28 15.74 -9.37
C ILE A 214 7.89 17.17 -8.92
N ASN A 215 7.32 17.99 -9.80
CA ASN A 215 6.48 19.11 -9.37
C ASN A 215 5.00 18.65 -9.31
N PRO A 216 4.41 18.44 -8.12
CA PRO A 216 3.08 17.83 -7.96
C PRO A 216 1.92 18.75 -8.34
N ASN A 217 0.86 18.16 -8.88
CA ASN A 217 -0.37 18.85 -9.25
C ASN A 217 -0.98 19.66 -8.09
N ALA A 218 -1.21 19.01 -6.95
CA ALA A 218 -2.00 19.58 -5.85
C ALA A 218 -1.33 20.83 -5.23
N ILE A 219 0.00 20.85 -5.09
CA ILE A 219 0.71 22.01 -4.54
C ILE A 219 0.59 23.26 -5.45
N ASN A 220 0.35 23.05 -6.75
CA ASN A 220 0.24 24.09 -7.77
C ASN A 220 -1.21 24.40 -8.21
N ASP A 221 -2.22 23.88 -7.50
CA ASP A 221 -3.65 24.06 -7.80
C ASP A 221 -4.17 25.52 -7.77
N LYS A 222 -3.37 26.49 -7.28
CA LYS A 222 -3.72 27.93 -7.28
C LYS A 222 -3.42 28.62 -8.61
N ASP A 223 -2.72 27.97 -9.54
CA ASP A 223 -2.39 28.51 -10.87
C ASP A 223 -2.62 27.46 -11.95
N ALA A 224 -3.63 27.69 -12.80
CA ALA A 224 -4.03 26.74 -13.84
C ALA A 224 -2.93 26.48 -14.89
N ASP A 225 -2.08 27.46 -15.20
CA ASP A 225 -1.03 27.30 -16.22
C ASP A 225 0.15 26.51 -15.66
N VAL A 226 0.51 26.75 -14.39
CA VAL A 226 1.51 25.95 -13.67
C VAL A 226 1.01 24.51 -13.50
N GLN A 227 -0.23 24.33 -13.03
CA GLN A 227 -0.88 23.03 -12.84
C GLN A 227 -0.92 22.24 -14.16
N ASN A 228 -1.34 22.87 -15.27
CA ASN A 228 -1.31 22.30 -16.63
C ASN A 228 0.09 21.89 -17.09
N GLY A 229 1.13 22.63 -16.69
CA GLY A 229 2.53 22.34 -17.00
C GLY A 229 3.06 21.10 -16.26
N THR A 230 2.48 20.73 -15.11
CA THR A 230 2.92 19.54 -14.34
C THR A 230 2.65 18.23 -15.08
N PHE A 231 1.65 18.19 -15.97
CA PHE A 231 1.30 17.02 -16.79
C PHE A 231 2.21 16.93 -18.01
N SER A 232 3.45 16.48 -17.79
CA SER A 232 4.42 16.19 -18.85
C SER A 232 5.38 15.07 -18.47
N MET A 233 5.82 14.29 -19.46
CA MET A 233 6.76 13.18 -19.25
C MET A 233 8.15 13.63 -18.79
N ILE A 234 8.46 14.92 -18.92
CA ILE A 234 9.70 15.53 -18.39
C ILE A 234 9.55 16.06 -16.96
N ASN A 235 8.39 15.88 -16.30
CA ASN A 235 8.14 16.23 -14.89
C ASN A 235 7.74 15.00 -14.05
N VAL A 236 7.93 13.78 -14.58
CA VAL A 236 7.57 12.54 -13.87
C VAL A 236 8.69 11.51 -13.90
N ALA A 237 8.71 10.63 -12.90
CA ALA A 237 9.50 9.41 -12.90
C ALA A 237 8.60 8.21 -12.54
N PRO A 238 9.00 6.96 -12.87
CA PRO A 238 8.32 5.76 -12.39
C PRO A 238 8.31 5.73 -10.85
N GLN A 239 7.14 5.93 -10.26
CA GLN A 239 6.96 5.89 -8.81
C GLN A 239 6.15 4.65 -8.45
N ASP A 240 6.70 3.81 -7.59
CA ASP A 240 6.03 2.64 -7.03
C ASP A 240 4.66 3.06 -6.45
N ASP A 241 3.60 2.33 -6.79
CA ASP A 241 2.22 2.78 -6.56
C ASP A 241 1.80 2.69 -5.09
N ASP A 242 2.26 1.67 -4.38
CA ASP A 242 2.16 1.58 -2.92
C ASP A 242 2.94 2.74 -2.26
N PHE A 243 4.20 2.96 -2.66
CA PHE A 243 5.00 4.08 -2.13
C PHE A 243 4.33 5.44 -2.35
N ASN A 244 3.79 5.68 -3.55
CA ASN A 244 3.10 6.92 -3.89
C ASN A 244 1.88 7.17 -2.98
N GLN A 245 1.03 6.15 -2.80
CA GLN A 245 -0.28 6.28 -2.14
C GLN A 245 -0.19 6.18 -0.61
N CYS A 246 0.56 5.21 -0.08
CA CYS A 246 0.72 5.03 1.36
C CYS A 246 1.49 6.19 2.01
N VAL A 247 2.61 6.60 1.38
CA VAL A 247 3.68 7.29 2.10
C VAL A 247 4.07 8.63 1.49
N TRP A 248 4.21 8.73 0.17
CA TRP A 248 4.59 9.99 -0.47
C TRP A 248 3.47 11.04 -0.39
N GLN A 249 2.23 10.65 -0.68
CA GLN A 249 1.09 11.57 -0.76
C GLN A 249 0.84 12.38 0.54
N PRO A 250 0.88 11.80 1.76
CA PRO A 250 0.77 12.59 3.00
C PRO A 250 1.86 13.65 3.17
N TYR A 251 3.10 13.36 2.75
CA TYR A 251 4.18 14.33 2.79
C TYR A 251 3.95 15.45 1.76
N GLU A 252 3.47 15.16 0.55
CA GLU A 252 3.12 16.21 -0.43
C GLU A 252 2.02 17.15 0.08
N CYS A 253 0.98 16.57 0.69
CA CYS A 253 -0.10 17.31 1.33
C CYS A 253 0.41 18.22 2.47
N ALA A 254 1.32 17.72 3.31
CA ALA A 254 1.96 18.51 4.37
C ALA A 254 2.73 19.71 3.80
N VAL A 255 3.45 19.55 2.67
CA VAL A 255 4.14 20.68 2.01
C VAL A 255 3.15 21.71 1.47
N GLY A 256 2.01 21.29 0.92
CA GLY A 256 0.92 22.19 0.52
C GLY A 256 0.43 23.04 1.69
N ARG A 257 -0.02 22.39 2.77
CA ARG A 257 -0.49 23.04 4.02
C ARG A 257 0.59 23.94 4.65
N LYS A 258 1.88 23.59 4.50
CA LYS A 258 3.00 24.42 4.96
C LYS A 258 3.18 25.70 4.12
N ALA A 259 2.99 25.62 2.80
CA ALA A 259 3.03 26.79 1.94
C ALA A 259 1.87 27.76 2.25
N ASP A 260 0.67 27.25 2.54
CA ASP A 260 -0.45 28.07 3.03
C ASP A 260 -0.09 28.77 4.36
N GLN A 261 0.50 28.03 5.32
CA GLN A 261 0.96 28.59 6.60
C GLN A 261 2.04 29.67 6.42
N VAL A 262 2.99 29.46 5.49
CA VAL A 262 4.03 30.45 5.16
C VAL A 262 3.40 31.74 4.63
N TYR A 263 2.46 31.63 3.68
CA TYR A 263 1.75 32.78 3.13
C TYR A 263 1.00 33.58 4.21
N GLN A 264 0.17 32.88 5.01
CA GLN A 264 -0.64 33.50 6.06
C GLN A 264 0.20 34.18 7.15
N ASN A 265 1.32 33.58 7.55
CA ASN A 265 2.22 34.18 8.53
C ASN A 265 2.91 35.43 7.98
N ALA A 266 3.30 35.43 6.71
CA ALA A 266 3.93 36.57 6.06
C ALA A 266 2.96 37.74 5.86
N GLU A 267 1.72 37.47 5.40
CA GLU A 267 0.63 38.45 5.37
C GLU A 267 0.41 39.10 6.74
N LYS A 268 0.22 38.27 7.78
CA LYS A 268 -0.01 38.73 9.16
C LYS A 268 1.13 39.58 9.72
N ALA A 269 2.37 39.32 9.28
CA ALA A 269 3.55 40.08 9.67
C ALA A 269 3.85 41.29 8.76
N GLY A 270 3.08 41.50 7.68
CA GLY A 270 3.31 42.56 6.70
C GLY A 270 4.57 42.36 5.85
N SER A 271 5.00 41.11 5.66
CA SER A 271 6.20 40.74 4.91
C SER A 271 5.88 40.29 3.48
N ASN A 272 6.86 40.49 2.59
CA ASN A 272 6.84 39.91 1.24
C ASN A 272 7.40 38.48 1.19
N SER A 273 7.89 37.92 2.30
CA SER A 273 8.45 36.56 2.36
C SER A 273 7.36 35.49 2.42
N LYS A 274 6.58 35.37 1.33
CA LYS A 274 5.38 34.51 1.20
C LYS A 274 5.63 33.20 0.44
N THR A 275 6.85 32.99 -0.04
CA THR A 275 7.21 31.93 -0.98
C THR A 275 8.02 30.84 -0.28
N LEU A 276 7.57 29.59 -0.44
CA LEU A 276 8.31 28.39 -0.06
C LEU A 276 9.03 27.86 -1.31
N TYR A 277 10.37 27.79 -1.27
CA TYR A 277 11.16 27.21 -2.34
C TYR A 277 11.23 25.70 -2.13
N MET A 278 10.88 24.95 -3.18
CA MET A 278 10.82 23.49 -3.17
C MET A 278 11.67 22.95 -4.29
N ILE A 279 12.52 21.96 -3.98
CA ILE A 279 13.20 21.14 -4.97
C ILE A 279 12.85 19.68 -4.68
N THR A 280 12.13 19.06 -5.61
CA THR A 280 11.82 17.63 -5.57
C THR A 280 12.72 16.91 -6.58
N GLY A 281 13.13 15.68 -6.33
CA GLY A 281 13.90 14.94 -7.32
C GLY A 281 13.95 13.45 -7.09
N THR A 282 14.82 12.81 -7.86
CA THR A 282 15.07 11.37 -7.80
C THR A 282 16.53 11.09 -7.42
N LYS A 283 16.80 9.91 -6.87
CA LYS A 283 18.17 9.39 -6.72
C LYS A 283 18.20 7.95 -7.23
N LEU A 284 19.19 7.61 -8.05
CA LEU A 284 19.36 6.24 -8.54
C LEU A 284 19.76 5.31 -7.39
N GLY A 285 19.26 4.08 -7.41
CA GLY A 285 19.73 3.01 -6.53
C GLY A 285 21.07 2.44 -7.00
N GLY A 286 21.63 1.49 -6.23
CA GLY A 286 22.89 0.82 -6.58
C GLY A 286 22.85 0.00 -7.89
N GLN A 287 21.66 -0.30 -8.41
CA GLN A 287 21.43 -0.81 -9.76
C GLN A 287 20.24 -0.06 -10.39
N THR A 288 20.34 0.27 -11.67
CA THR A 288 19.26 0.94 -12.43
C THR A 288 18.41 -0.10 -13.16
N THR A 289 17.12 -0.16 -12.83
CA THR A 289 16.08 -0.88 -13.59
C THR A 289 15.38 0.06 -14.57
N TRP A 290 14.75 -0.49 -15.61
CA TRP A 290 14.22 0.31 -16.73
C TRP A 290 12.78 -0.08 -17.07
N MET A 291 11.86 0.87 -16.91
CA MET A 291 10.49 0.77 -17.38
C MET A 291 10.47 0.63 -18.92
N LYS A 292 9.94 -0.50 -19.39
CA LYS A 292 9.90 -0.96 -20.79
C LYS A 292 11.24 -0.82 -21.52
N GLY A 293 12.33 -0.93 -20.76
CA GLY A 293 13.69 -0.81 -21.26
C GLY A 293 14.09 0.59 -21.74
N ARG A 294 13.29 1.63 -21.41
CA ARG A 294 13.43 3.00 -21.92
C ARG A 294 13.56 4.07 -20.86
N VAL A 295 12.76 4.02 -19.80
CA VAL A 295 12.72 5.05 -18.75
C VAL A 295 13.29 4.46 -17.46
N ALA A 296 14.26 5.11 -16.83
CA ALA A 296 14.86 4.58 -15.60
C ALA A 296 13.87 4.61 -14.44
N ILE A 297 13.84 3.55 -13.64
CA ILE A 297 13.11 3.53 -12.37
C ILE A 297 14.10 3.99 -11.29
N PRO A 298 13.86 5.14 -10.62
CA PRO A 298 14.75 5.62 -9.58
C PRO A 298 14.67 4.72 -8.34
N GLY A 299 15.74 4.69 -7.54
CA GLY A 299 15.75 3.95 -6.28
C GLY A 299 15.12 4.73 -5.12
N TYR A 300 15.09 6.06 -5.24
CA TYR A 300 14.52 6.97 -4.24
C TYR A 300 13.84 8.16 -4.90
N PHE A 301 12.77 8.65 -4.27
CA PHE A 301 12.24 10.00 -4.44
C PHE A 301 12.64 10.84 -3.23
N TRP A 302 12.81 12.15 -3.43
CA TRP A 302 13.18 13.07 -2.36
C TRP A 302 12.63 14.46 -2.59
N LYS A 303 12.49 15.24 -1.51
CA LYS A 303 12.05 16.63 -1.55
C LYS A 303 12.77 17.45 -0.49
N ALA A 304 13.30 18.59 -0.90
CA ALA A 304 13.94 19.56 -0.04
C ALA A 304 13.18 20.89 -0.10
N LEU A 305 13.07 21.55 1.05
CA LEU A 305 12.34 22.79 1.23
C LEU A 305 13.27 23.85 1.82
N CYS A 306 13.15 25.07 1.33
CA CYS A 306 13.80 26.26 1.91
C CYS A 306 12.77 27.38 2.04
N TYR A 307 12.63 27.89 3.25
CA TYR A 307 11.96 29.15 3.52
C TYR A 307 12.98 30.18 4.01
N PRO A 308 13.19 31.31 3.31
CA PRO A 308 14.21 32.29 3.70
C PRO A 308 13.84 33.18 4.89
N GLY A 309 12.57 33.19 5.31
CA GLY A 309 12.11 34.08 6.38
C GLY A 309 12.17 35.56 6.04
N ASP A 310 11.99 36.37 7.08
CA ASP A 310 12.18 37.82 7.13
C ASP A 310 12.34 38.20 8.60
N GLU A 311 13.59 38.28 9.06
CA GLU A 311 13.92 38.56 10.46
C GLU A 311 13.32 39.89 10.96
N LYS A 312 13.13 40.88 10.07
CA LYS A 312 12.54 42.18 10.45
C LYS A 312 11.06 42.07 10.76
N ALA A 313 10.37 41.12 10.12
CA ALA A 313 8.99 40.76 10.37
C ALA A 313 8.85 39.66 11.45
N GLY A 314 9.96 39.15 12.00
CA GLY A 314 9.98 38.06 12.98
C GLY A 314 9.75 36.67 12.40
N LEU A 315 9.82 36.52 11.07
CA LEU A 315 9.66 35.26 10.36
C LEU A 315 11.04 34.59 10.25
N ARG A 316 11.23 33.43 10.89
CA ARG A 316 12.52 32.74 10.87
C ARG A 316 12.69 31.92 9.58
N PRO A 317 13.91 31.84 9.02
CA PRO A 317 14.20 30.87 7.97
C PRO A 317 14.09 29.45 8.51
N PHE A 318 13.70 28.51 7.66
CA PHE A 318 13.81 27.08 7.95
C PHE A 318 14.15 26.27 6.71
N GLY A 319 14.74 25.10 6.90
CA GLY A 319 15.04 24.14 5.84
C GLY A 319 14.83 22.71 6.33
N VAL A 320 14.33 21.84 5.45
CA VAL A 320 14.16 20.41 5.73
C VAL A 320 14.29 19.62 4.43
N GLY A 321 14.85 18.43 4.50
CA GLY A 321 14.84 17.49 3.38
C GLY A 321 14.32 16.13 3.82
N PHE A 322 13.58 15.45 2.95
CA PHE A 322 13.09 14.11 3.20
C PHE A 322 13.19 13.23 1.95
N TYR A 323 13.42 11.94 2.17
CA TYR A 323 13.51 10.95 1.10
C TYR A 323 12.82 9.63 1.46
N GLY A 324 12.48 8.90 0.41
CA GLY A 324 11.89 7.58 0.48
C GLY A 324 12.49 6.62 -0.53
N ARG A 325 12.54 5.33 -0.20
CA ARG A 325 12.80 4.30 -1.20
C ARG A 325 11.59 4.18 -2.11
N ASN A 326 11.85 4.05 -3.40
CA ASN A 326 10.83 3.86 -4.41
C ASN A 326 10.38 2.39 -4.49
N ILE A 327 9.98 1.84 -3.35
CA ILE A 327 9.44 0.49 -3.14
C ILE A 327 8.45 0.57 -1.98
N ASP A 328 7.29 -0.07 -2.16
CA ASP A 328 6.26 -0.37 -1.16
C ASP A 328 5.90 0.77 -0.18
N CYS A 329 5.12 0.45 0.85
CA CYS A 329 4.78 1.41 1.91
C CYS A 329 5.95 1.63 2.91
N SER A 330 7.20 1.76 2.41
CA SER A 330 8.43 1.94 3.19
C SER A 330 8.51 3.32 3.87
N THR A 331 9.20 3.42 5.00
CA THR A 331 9.22 4.63 5.84
C THR A 331 9.99 5.80 5.21
N MET A 332 9.48 7.02 5.39
CA MET A 332 10.25 8.24 5.07
C MET A 332 11.31 8.50 6.12
N THR A 333 12.40 9.06 5.65
CA THR A 333 13.43 9.68 6.47
C THR A 333 13.39 11.17 6.23
N SER A 334 12.96 11.94 7.22
CA SER A 334 13.13 13.40 7.24
C SER A 334 14.37 13.77 8.05
N LEU A 335 15.08 14.81 7.61
CA LEU A 335 16.34 15.27 8.18
C LEU A 335 16.43 16.80 8.12
N PRO A 336 17.20 17.42 9.03
CA PRO A 336 17.77 18.75 8.80
C PRO A 336 18.40 18.85 7.42
N LEU A 337 18.30 20.02 6.78
CA LEU A 337 18.65 20.18 5.37
C LEU A 337 20.11 19.84 5.05
N ASP A 338 21.05 20.13 5.94
CA ASP A 338 22.47 19.81 5.81
C ASP A 338 22.75 18.30 5.93
N GLU A 339 22.10 17.61 6.88
CA GLU A 339 22.15 16.14 6.97
C GLU A 339 21.53 15.46 5.75
N PHE A 340 20.44 16.04 5.22
CA PHE A 340 19.81 15.58 3.98
C PHE A 340 20.71 15.78 2.75
N GLU A 341 21.37 16.94 2.62
CA GLU A 341 22.30 17.21 1.52
C GLU A 341 23.52 16.27 1.58
N ALA A 342 24.04 15.99 2.78
CA ALA A 342 25.08 14.98 2.98
C ALA A 342 24.63 13.57 2.54
N TRP A 343 23.37 13.18 2.78
CA TRP A 343 22.80 11.95 2.20
C TRP A 343 22.66 12.03 0.68
N LEU A 344 22.16 13.15 0.13
CA LEU A 344 21.87 13.29 -1.30
C LEU A 344 23.15 13.20 -2.14
N TYR A 345 24.21 13.88 -1.71
CA TYR A 345 25.49 14.02 -2.41
C TYR A 345 26.60 13.07 -1.92
N ASP A 346 26.22 12.01 -1.20
CA ASP A 346 27.15 10.97 -0.68
C ASP A 346 28.33 11.56 0.13
N GLY A 347 28.05 12.62 0.91
CA GLY A 347 29.00 13.33 1.77
C GLY A 347 29.85 14.41 1.08
N ALA A 348 29.55 14.77 -0.17
CA ALA A 348 30.18 15.93 -0.82
C ALA A 348 29.58 17.27 -0.31
N ASP A 349 30.43 18.29 -0.24
CA ASP A 349 30.10 19.67 0.17
C ASP A 349 29.39 20.40 -0.99
N GLU A 350 28.09 20.12 -1.14
CA GLU A 350 27.24 20.58 -2.25
C GLU A 350 25.84 20.91 -1.71
N HIS A 351 25.24 22.00 -2.17
CA HIS A 351 23.98 22.52 -1.65
C HIS A 351 22.89 22.63 -2.73
N LEU A 352 21.64 22.40 -2.34
CA LEU A 352 20.44 22.56 -3.16
C LEU A 352 19.97 24.01 -3.25
N PHE A 353 20.30 24.85 -2.26
CA PHE A 353 19.90 26.25 -2.21
C PHE A 353 21.11 27.22 -2.13
N PRO A 354 22.10 27.09 -3.04
CA PRO A 354 23.41 27.75 -2.91
C PRO A 354 23.32 29.27 -2.97
N GLY A 355 23.97 29.95 -2.02
CA GLY A 355 23.95 31.42 -1.90
C GLY A 355 22.71 31.97 -1.17
N SER A 356 21.77 31.11 -0.76
CA SER A 356 20.66 31.48 0.14
C SER A 356 21.04 31.31 1.62
N VAL A 357 20.15 31.74 2.52
CA VAL A 357 20.27 31.46 3.96
C VAL A 357 20.21 29.95 4.26
N CYS A 358 19.51 29.16 3.44
CA CYS A 358 19.37 27.71 3.57
C CYS A 358 20.61 26.91 3.11
N ALA A 359 21.64 27.57 2.56
CA ALA A 359 22.94 26.93 2.29
C ALA A 359 23.81 26.77 3.56
N GLY A 360 23.37 27.32 4.68
CA GLY A 360 24.00 27.12 5.99
C GLY A 360 23.03 26.46 6.97
N PRO A 361 23.46 26.21 8.22
CA PRO A 361 22.60 25.66 9.25
C PRO A 361 21.45 26.64 9.55
N VAL A 362 20.22 26.21 9.20
CA VAL A 362 18.95 26.90 9.47
C VAL A 362 18.12 26.08 10.45
N ASP A 363 17.11 26.70 11.07
CA ASP A 363 16.14 25.97 11.90
C ASP A 363 15.50 24.85 11.04
N ASN A 364 15.38 23.64 11.58
CA ASN A 364 14.67 22.54 10.92
C ASN A 364 13.15 22.78 10.98
N TRP A 365 12.38 22.14 10.09
CA TRP A 365 10.94 22.00 10.32
C TRP A 365 10.70 20.89 11.37
N ASP A 366 10.94 21.24 12.63
CA ASP A 366 10.70 20.37 13.77
C ASP A 366 9.25 19.89 13.82
N GLY A 367 9.08 18.57 13.98
CA GLY A 367 7.77 17.93 14.05
C GLY A 367 7.10 17.63 12.71
N LEU A 368 7.81 17.72 11.57
CA LEU A 368 7.28 17.33 10.25
C LEU A 368 6.57 15.97 10.29
N ASP A 369 7.25 14.90 10.70
CA ASP A 369 6.70 13.54 10.68
C ASP A 369 5.47 13.39 11.57
N ALA A 370 5.45 14.06 12.72
CA ALA A 370 4.31 14.07 13.64
C ALA A 370 3.10 14.80 13.02
N HIS A 371 3.34 15.91 12.32
CA HIS A 371 2.31 16.63 11.58
C HIS A 371 1.79 15.82 10.38
N VAL A 372 2.67 15.14 9.63
CA VAL A 372 2.27 14.22 8.57
C VAL A 372 1.39 13.10 9.13
N ALA A 373 1.78 12.48 10.24
CA ALA A 373 1.00 11.42 10.88
C ALA A 373 -0.39 11.89 11.36
N GLU A 374 -0.51 13.14 11.81
CA GLU A 374 -1.77 13.77 12.17
C GLU A 374 -2.71 13.95 10.96
N ILE A 375 -2.20 14.45 9.83
CA ILE A 375 -3.03 14.82 8.67
C ILE A 375 -3.20 13.71 7.62
N ALA A 376 -2.45 12.60 7.70
CA ALA A 376 -2.36 11.61 6.64
C ALA A 376 -3.71 10.98 6.23
N HIS A 377 -4.67 10.87 7.15
CA HIS A 377 -6.02 10.39 6.83
C HIS A 377 -6.79 11.40 5.99
N ASP A 378 -6.84 12.67 6.42
CA ASP A 378 -7.52 13.75 5.69
C ASP A 378 -6.95 13.91 4.28
N CYS A 379 -5.61 13.96 4.17
CA CYS A 379 -4.90 14.07 2.90
C CYS A 379 -5.25 12.94 1.91
N ARG A 380 -5.37 11.69 2.38
CA ARG A 380 -5.74 10.56 1.51
C ARG A 380 -7.20 10.66 1.05
N ASN A 381 -8.11 11.07 1.94
CA ASN A 381 -9.51 11.30 1.59
C ASN A 381 -9.69 12.44 0.57
N GLU A 382 -8.94 13.54 0.72
CA GLU A 382 -8.88 14.67 -0.21
C GLU A 382 -8.37 14.21 -1.59
N HIS A 383 -7.32 13.40 -1.65
CA HIS A 383 -6.78 12.87 -2.90
C HIS A 383 -7.75 11.94 -3.64
N LEU A 384 -8.49 11.09 -2.91
CA LEU A 384 -9.53 10.25 -3.49
C LEU A 384 -10.61 11.11 -4.15
N GLN A 385 -11.01 12.22 -3.54
CA GLN A 385 -11.96 13.18 -4.11
C GLN A 385 -11.42 13.84 -5.40
N GLU A 386 -10.18 14.37 -5.40
CA GLU A 386 -9.55 14.96 -6.61
C GLU A 386 -9.46 13.95 -7.78
N SER A 387 -9.13 12.69 -7.50
CA SER A 387 -8.92 11.66 -8.52
C SER A 387 -10.20 11.33 -9.30
N CYS A 388 -11.37 11.66 -8.74
CA CYS A 388 -12.68 11.35 -9.27
C CYS A 388 -13.22 12.38 -10.28
N GLU A 389 -12.59 13.55 -10.46
CA GLU A 389 -13.20 14.68 -11.19
C GLU A 389 -12.88 14.79 -12.69
N SER A 390 -12.14 13.85 -13.29
CA SER A 390 -11.78 13.91 -14.72
C SER A 390 -12.84 13.31 -15.66
N SER A 391 -12.81 13.72 -16.93
CA SER A 391 -13.91 13.70 -17.91
C SER A 391 -14.51 12.35 -18.38
N TRP A 392 -14.29 11.24 -17.69
CA TRP A 392 -14.99 9.95 -17.91
C TRP A 392 -16.30 9.89 -17.10
N ARG A 393 -17.08 10.98 -17.17
CA ARG A 393 -17.81 11.52 -16.01
C ARG A 393 -19.16 10.86 -15.67
N ASP A 394 -19.79 10.13 -16.60
CA ASP A 394 -21.21 9.74 -16.45
C ASP A 394 -21.47 8.31 -15.94
N GLU A 395 -20.48 7.40 -15.93
CA GLU A 395 -20.63 6.03 -15.38
C GLU A 395 -19.92 5.81 -14.03
N ARG A 396 -19.06 6.74 -13.58
CA ARG A 396 -18.20 6.48 -12.42
C ARG A 396 -18.20 7.58 -11.36
N CYS A 397 -18.26 8.86 -11.69
CA CYS A 397 -18.19 9.95 -10.69
C CYS A 397 -18.93 11.22 -11.15
N SER A 398 -20.22 11.33 -10.79
CA SER A 398 -20.87 12.65 -10.61
C SER A 398 -20.51 13.18 -9.22
N THR A 399 -20.55 14.49 -8.97
CA THR A 399 -20.07 15.08 -7.70
C THR A 399 -21.07 15.01 -6.55
N THR A 400 -22.38 14.88 -6.83
CA THR A 400 -23.30 14.28 -5.85
C THR A 400 -22.91 12.83 -5.58
N LEU A 401 -22.49 12.15 -6.66
CA LEU A 401 -22.33 10.71 -6.82
C LEU A 401 -20.97 10.14 -6.39
N ALA A 402 -20.02 10.94 -5.87
CA ALA A 402 -18.65 10.51 -5.54
C ALA A 402 -18.44 10.29 -4.03
N VAL A 403 -18.97 11.19 -3.20
CA VAL A 403 -19.33 10.86 -1.81
C VAL A 403 -20.33 9.70 -1.84
N GLU A 404 -21.34 9.79 -2.71
CA GLU A 404 -22.19 8.67 -3.07
C GLU A 404 -21.44 7.49 -3.73
N LEU A 405 -20.18 7.57 -4.24
CA LEU A 405 -19.48 6.41 -4.84
C LEU A 405 -18.56 5.68 -3.89
N GLN A 406 -17.94 6.36 -2.93
CA GLN A 406 -17.38 5.66 -1.79
C GLN A 406 -18.52 5.12 -0.92
N GLN A 407 -19.64 5.86 -0.82
CA GLN A 407 -20.91 5.36 -0.30
C GLN A 407 -21.69 4.43 -1.26
N LEU A 408 -21.31 4.20 -2.54
CA LEU A 408 -21.94 3.21 -3.47
C LEU A 408 -21.04 1.98 -3.63
N LYS A 409 -19.72 2.10 -3.58
CA LYS A 409 -18.86 0.96 -3.20
C LYS A 409 -19.35 0.44 -1.85
N GLN A 410 -19.51 1.32 -0.87
CA GLN A 410 -20.17 1.00 0.40
C GLN A 410 -21.72 0.96 0.34
N ALA A 411 -22.46 1.05 -0.78
CA ALA A 411 -23.94 0.82 -0.81
C ALA A 411 -24.44 -0.26 -1.76
N GLU A 412 -23.77 -0.51 -2.88
CA GLU A 412 -23.84 -1.79 -3.60
C GLU A 412 -23.38 -2.90 -2.66
N CYS A 413 -22.28 -2.67 -1.93
CA CYS A 413 -21.83 -3.61 -0.91
C CYS A 413 -22.52 -3.38 0.43
N SER A 414 -22.59 -2.19 1.04
CA SER A 414 -23.13 -2.05 2.42
C SER A 414 -24.48 -1.33 2.50
N ARG A 415 -25.54 -2.00 2.96
CA ARG A 415 -26.86 -1.37 3.10
C ARG A 415 -27.48 -1.67 4.45
N SER A 416 -28.66 -1.09 4.70
CA SER A 416 -29.53 -1.53 5.79
C SER A 416 -29.86 -3.02 5.64
N GLN A 417 -30.01 -3.74 6.75
CA GLN A 417 -30.45 -5.13 6.72
C GLN A 417 -31.84 -5.24 6.08
N ASP A 418 -31.95 -6.01 5.00
CA ASP A 418 -33.22 -6.29 4.31
C ASP A 418 -33.55 -7.80 4.24
N SER A 419 -32.60 -8.65 4.63
CA SER A 419 -32.78 -10.11 4.75
C SER A 419 -32.31 -10.60 6.14
N PRO A 420 -33.08 -10.33 7.22
CA PRO A 420 -32.74 -10.79 8.57
C PRO A 420 -32.74 -12.31 8.67
N ALA A 421 -31.82 -12.87 9.46
CA ALA A 421 -31.74 -14.32 9.66
C ALA A 421 -32.89 -14.85 10.53
N PRO A 422 -33.53 -15.98 10.16
CA PRO A 422 -34.65 -16.57 10.89
C PRO A 422 -34.16 -17.25 12.19
N GLN A 423 -34.17 -16.51 13.30
CA GLN A 423 -33.46 -16.88 14.53
C GLN A 423 -33.86 -18.25 15.11
N HIS A 424 -35.15 -18.60 15.09
CA HIS A 424 -35.64 -19.86 15.66
C HIS A 424 -35.17 -21.08 14.84
N GLU A 425 -35.25 -20.96 13.51
CA GLU A 425 -34.76 -21.94 12.55
C GLU A 425 -33.24 -22.08 12.66
N CYS A 426 -32.49 -20.96 12.72
CA CYS A 426 -31.04 -20.99 12.85
C CYS A 426 -30.57 -21.61 14.18
N SER A 427 -31.21 -21.26 15.30
CA SER A 427 -30.97 -21.92 16.60
C SER A 427 -31.24 -23.44 16.53
N THR A 428 -32.31 -23.84 15.84
CA THR A 428 -32.67 -25.25 15.63
C THR A 428 -31.68 -26.00 14.72
N ARG A 429 -31.03 -25.33 13.77
CA ARG A 429 -29.94 -25.90 12.96
C ARG A 429 -28.64 -25.99 13.78
N CYS A 430 -28.29 -24.92 14.49
CA CYS A 430 -27.11 -24.85 15.36
C CYS A 430 -27.07 -25.94 16.44
N SER A 431 -28.20 -26.29 17.05
CA SER A 431 -28.26 -27.35 18.08
C SER A 431 -27.86 -28.74 17.56
N ARG A 432 -27.77 -28.95 16.23
CA ARG A 432 -27.30 -30.20 15.61
C ARG A 432 -25.78 -30.26 15.44
N LEU A 433 -25.12 -29.10 15.47
CA LEU A 433 -23.68 -28.95 15.31
C LEU A 433 -22.93 -28.95 16.66
N THR A 434 -23.66 -28.93 17.78
CA THR A 434 -23.07 -28.92 19.11
C THR A 434 -22.29 -30.21 19.38
N SER A 435 -20.97 -30.07 19.35
CA SER A 435 -19.98 -31.09 19.68
C SER A 435 -18.91 -30.44 20.57
N SER A 436 -18.09 -31.25 21.24
CA SER A 436 -16.94 -30.75 21.99
C SER A 436 -15.73 -30.67 21.04
N CYS A 437 -15.03 -29.54 21.11
CA CYS A 437 -13.76 -29.29 20.46
C CYS A 437 -12.86 -28.45 21.38
N ASP A 438 -12.90 -28.80 22.66
CA ASP A 438 -12.25 -28.06 23.74
C ASP A 438 -10.72 -28.05 23.59
N ASN A 439 -10.17 -28.93 22.76
CA ASN A 439 -8.76 -29.01 22.37
C ASN A 439 -8.22 -27.77 21.62
N PHE A 440 -9.07 -26.90 21.09
CA PHE A 440 -8.65 -25.62 20.50
C PHE A 440 -8.60 -24.47 21.52
N PHE A 441 -9.09 -24.70 22.73
CA PHE A 441 -9.10 -23.74 23.82
C PHE A 441 -8.09 -24.17 24.88
N ILE A 442 -7.68 -23.22 25.72
CA ILE A 442 -6.91 -23.48 26.93
C ILE A 442 -7.79 -23.11 28.13
N GLY A 443 -8.04 -24.09 29.02
CA GLY A 443 -8.99 -23.95 30.13
C GLY A 443 -10.39 -24.54 29.88
N ASP A 444 -10.51 -25.49 28.96
CA ASP A 444 -11.68 -26.37 28.74
C ASP A 444 -13.05 -25.66 28.61
N SER A 445 -13.06 -24.41 28.16
CA SER A 445 -14.29 -23.65 27.97
C SER A 445 -14.19 -22.62 26.84
N TRP A 446 -15.32 -22.50 26.12
CA TRP A 446 -15.52 -21.46 25.11
C TRP A 446 -15.63 -20.08 25.79
N PRO A 447 -14.74 -19.12 25.48
CA PRO A 447 -14.76 -17.80 26.08
C PRO A 447 -16.02 -17.01 25.69
N LYS A 448 -16.30 -15.96 26.45
CA LYS A 448 -17.44 -15.09 26.16
C LYS A 448 -17.17 -14.26 24.91
N SER A 449 -18.24 -13.97 24.18
CA SER A 449 -18.22 -13.07 23.03
C SER A 449 -18.26 -11.60 23.44
N SER A 450 -17.69 -10.73 22.62
CA SER A 450 -17.90 -9.27 22.70
C SER A 450 -19.27 -8.85 22.13
N PHE A 451 -20.01 -9.77 21.50
CA PHE A 451 -21.34 -9.51 20.93
C PHE A 451 -22.42 -9.55 22.02
N GLN A 452 -23.35 -8.58 21.98
CA GLN A 452 -24.33 -8.36 23.06
C GLN A 452 -25.47 -9.40 23.15
N SER A 453 -25.65 -10.26 22.13
CA SER A 453 -26.72 -11.28 22.12
C SER A 453 -26.16 -12.67 21.85
N SER A 454 -26.19 -13.52 22.88
CA SER A 454 -25.76 -14.92 22.81
C SER A 454 -26.81 -15.87 22.19
N GLU A 455 -28.06 -15.43 22.00
CA GLU A 455 -29.13 -16.28 21.46
C GLU A 455 -28.91 -16.66 19.99
N SER A 456 -28.12 -15.86 19.27
CA SER A 456 -27.75 -16.07 17.86
C SER A 456 -26.40 -16.78 17.67
N THR A 457 -25.65 -17.05 18.75
CA THR A 457 -24.30 -17.60 18.70
C THR A 457 -24.30 -19.12 18.53
N CYS A 458 -23.74 -19.58 17.43
CA CYS A 458 -23.54 -20.97 17.07
C CYS A 458 -22.13 -21.40 17.47
N ARG A 459 -21.99 -22.39 18.36
CA ARG A 459 -20.69 -23.00 18.66
C ARG A 459 -20.45 -24.16 17.69
N ILE A 460 -19.54 -23.96 16.75
CA ILE A 460 -19.28 -24.89 15.64
C ILE A 460 -17.87 -25.44 15.79
N CYS A 461 -17.76 -26.76 15.85
CA CYS A 461 -16.51 -27.48 15.72
C CYS A 461 -16.39 -27.90 14.25
N HIS A 462 -15.39 -27.38 13.54
CA HIS A 462 -15.30 -27.57 12.09
C HIS A 462 -14.72 -28.94 11.73
N THR A 463 -15.35 -29.59 10.77
CA THR A 463 -14.83 -30.75 10.03
C THR A 463 -14.97 -30.50 8.53
N LEU A 464 -14.28 -31.29 7.71
CA LEU A 464 -14.57 -31.38 6.28
C LEU A 464 -15.77 -32.31 6.01
N ALA A 465 -16.27 -32.31 4.77
CA ALA A 465 -17.48 -33.04 4.37
C ALA A 465 -17.40 -34.55 4.68
N GLY A 466 -18.29 -35.05 5.55
CA GLY A 466 -18.36 -36.46 5.95
C GLY A 466 -17.24 -36.91 6.91
N GLU A 467 -16.33 -36.02 7.28
CA GLU A 467 -15.19 -36.32 8.15
C GLU A 467 -15.49 -36.06 9.63
N LYS A 468 -14.64 -36.64 10.49
CA LYS A 468 -14.70 -36.50 11.96
C LYS A 468 -13.49 -35.78 12.54
N THR A 469 -12.47 -35.52 11.74
CA THR A 469 -11.28 -34.77 12.15
C THR A 469 -11.67 -33.31 12.35
N LEU A 470 -11.38 -32.78 13.53
CA LEU A 470 -11.65 -31.39 13.86
C LEU A 470 -10.50 -30.51 13.36
N VAL A 471 -10.82 -29.42 12.66
CA VAL A 471 -9.80 -28.51 12.09
C VAL A 471 -9.64 -27.19 12.87
N PHE A 472 -10.73 -26.60 13.36
CA PHE A 472 -10.74 -25.46 14.29
C PHE A 472 -12.13 -25.28 14.92
N ALA A 473 -12.28 -24.33 15.84
CA ALA A 473 -13.56 -23.99 16.48
C ALA A 473 -13.99 -22.55 16.15
N THR A 474 -15.29 -22.30 15.98
CA THR A 474 -15.85 -20.98 15.70
C THR A 474 -17.09 -20.68 16.54
N ALA A 475 -17.12 -19.49 17.15
CA ALA A 475 -18.33 -18.89 17.69
C ALA A 475 -18.91 -18.02 16.58
N PHE A 476 -19.91 -18.54 15.85
CA PHE A 476 -20.47 -17.90 14.68
C PHE A 476 -21.81 -17.23 14.99
N ASN A 477 -21.97 -15.95 14.71
CA ASN A 477 -23.24 -15.28 14.94
C ASN A 477 -24.18 -15.45 13.75
N THR A 478 -25.27 -16.21 13.91
CA THR A 478 -26.23 -16.44 12.81
C THR A 478 -27.09 -15.21 12.47
N HIS A 479 -27.22 -14.23 13.38
CA HIS A 479 -27.90 -12.97 13.09
C HIS A 479 -27.03 -12.06 12.21
N TYR A 480 -25.77 -11.87 12.59
CA TYR A 480 -24.80 -11.05 11.85
C TYR A 480 -24.15 -11.79 10.66
N ARG A 481 -24.28 -13.12 10.60
CA ARG A 481 -23.69 -14.01 9.58
C ARG A 481 -22.17 -13.89 9.43
N ILE A 482 -21.47 -13.59 10.52
CA ILE A 482 -19.99 -13.53 10.62
C ILE A 482 -19.50 -14.26 11.89
N PRO A 483 -18.23 -14.70 11.92
CA PRO A 483 -17.58 -15.14 13.15
C PRO A 483 -17.49 -14.01 14.17
N GLU A 484 -17.91 -14.31 15.40
CA GLU A 484 -17.58 -13.50 16.57
C GLU A 484 -16.10 -13.71 16.90
N TYR A 485 -15.68 -14.98 16.92
CA TYR A 485 -14.29 -15.41 16.92
C TYR A 485 -14.11 -16.85 16.38
N THR A 486 -12.89 -17.19 15.98
CA THR A 486 -12.39 -18.56 15.80
C THR A 486 -11.24 -18.83 16.76
N ALA A 487 -11.14 -20.06 17.28
CA ALA A 487 -10.04 -20.52 18.10
C ALA A 487 -9.24 -21.63 17.40
N SER A 488 -7.93 -21.62 17.55
CA SER A 488 -7.01 -22.60 16.95
C SER A 488 -5.78 -22.82 17.83
N ALA A 489 -5.29 -24.07 17.83
CA ALA A 489 -4.15 -24.52 18.61
C ALA A 489 -2.99 -24.82 17.67
N ILE A 490 -2.19 -23.80 17.36
CA ILE A 490 -1.20 -23.84 16.29
C ILE A 490 0.10 -24.48 16.78
N THR A 491 0.58 -25.50 16.05
CA THR A 491 1.86 -26.16 16.28
C THR A 491 2.57 -26.25 14.93
N ARG A 492 3.65 -25.49 14.75
CA ARG A 492 4.41 -25.44 13.49
C ARG A 492 5.73 -26.19 13.61
N ASP A 493 5.69 -27.47 13.28
CA ASP A 493 6.89 -28.31 13.20
C ASP A 493 7.68 -27.95 11.92
N PRO A 494 8.95 -27.51 12.01
CA PRO A 494 9.77 -27.23 10.83
C PRO A 494 10.12 -28.51 10.03
N ASP A 495 10.01 -29.71 10.62
CA ASP A 495 10.19 -30.97 9.89
C ASP A 495 8.94 -31.36 9.07
N VAL A 496 7.80 -30.67 9.27
CA VAL A 496 6.58 -30.81 8.45
C VAL A 496 6.61 -29.79 7.30
N PRO A 497 6.52 -30.24 6.03
CA PRO A 497 6.48 -29.34 4.87
C PRO A 497 5.25 -28.45 4.86
N GLU A 498 5.43 -27.21 4.40
CA GLU A 498 4.35 -26.26 4.14
C GLU A 498 3.53 -26.74 2.93
N GLN A 499 2.24 -26.45 2.97
CA GLN A 499 1.24 -26.90 2.00
C GLN A 499 0.79 -25.71 1.14
N ASP A 500 0.77 -25.92 -0.18
CA ASP A 500 0.37 -24.92 -1.16
C ASP A 500 -1.04 -24.36 -0.84
N ARG A 501 -1.18 -23.04 -0.94
CA ARG A 501 -2.43 -22.31 -0.68
C ARG A 501 -3.61 -22.91 -1.48
N PRO A 502 -4.70 -23.34 -0.82
CA PRO A 502 -5.86 -23.88 -1.52
C PRO A 502 -6.49 -22.90 -2.53
N SER A 503 -6.99 -23.45 -3.64
CA SER A 503 -7.60 -22.66 -4.72
C SER A 503 -8.80 -21.83 -4.23
N SER A 504 -8.87 -20.57 -4.65
CA SER A 504 -10.03 -19.69 -4.45
C SER A 504 -11.36 -20.22 -5.01
N SER A 505 -11.34 -21.29 -5.81
CA SER A 505 -12.54 -22.05 -6.20
C SER A 505 -13.23 -22.79 -5.04
N LEU A 506 -12.67 -22.76 -3.83
CA LEU A 506 -13.23 -23.37 -2.61
C LEU A 506 -14.17 -22.44 -1.82
N TRP A 507 -14.29 -21.16 -2.18
CA TRP A 507 -15.14 -20.21 -1.47
C TRP A 507 -16.64 -20.53 -1.52
N ASP A 508 -17.07 -21.41 -2.42
CA ASP A 508 -18.42 -21.96 -2.46
C ASP A 508 -18.75 -22.86 -1.25
N ARG A 509 -17.77 -23.24 -0.42
CA ARG A 509 -17.99 -24.08 0.76
C ARG A 509 -18.79 -23.39 1.87
N VAL A 510 -19.82 -24.08 2.34
CA VAL A 510 -20.70 -23.69 3.45
C VAL A 510 -20.66 -24.72 4.58
N GLN A 511 -21.03 -24.32 5.79
CA GLN A 511 -21.32 -25.25 6.89
C GLN A 511 -22.64 -25.96 6.55
N LEU A 512 -22.57 -27.23 6.13
CA LEU A 512 -23.73 -27.91 5.53
C LEU A 512 -24.86 -28.12 6.54
N GLY A 513 -24.57 -28.43 7.80
CA GLY A 513 -25.59 -28.56 8.85
C GLY A 513 -26.34 -27.26 9.22
N LEU A 514 -25.91 -26.09 8.71
CA LEU A 514 -26.69 -24.83 8.80
C LEU A 514 -27.66 -24.62 7.63
N CYS A 515 -27.71 -25.54 6.67
CA CYS A 515 -28.62 -25.47 5.53
C CYS A 515 -30.06 -25.95 5.86
N GLY A 516 -31.00 -25.57 5.00
CA GLY A 516 -32.38 -26.04 5.08
C GLY A 516 -32.50 -27.55 4.87
N LYS A 517 -33.55 -28.13 5.46
CA LYS A 517 -33.90 -29.57 5.31
C LYS A 517 -34.04 -29.99 3.85
N GLU A 518 -34.36 -29.06 2.97
CA GLU A 518 -34.50 -29.21 1.52
C GLU A 518 -33.17 -29.66 0.88
N VAL A 519 -32.04 -29.10 1.32
CA VAL A 519 -30.69 -29.48 0.84
C VAL A 519 -30.38 -30.92 1.27
N HIS A 520 -30.56 -31.23 2.56
CA HIS A 520 -30.31 -32.56 3.11
C HIS A 520 -31.22 -33.63 2.48
N SER A 521 -32.50 -33.30 2.25
CA SER A 521 -33.46 -34.20 1.59
C SER A 521 -33.07 -34.47 0.14
N ALA A 522 -32.71 -33.42 -0.62
CA ALA A 522 -32.27 -33.57 -2.00
C ALA A 522 -30.98 -34.40 -2.11
N ILE A 523 -30.01 -34.17 -1.22
CA ILE A 523 -28.81 -34.99 -1.12
C ILE A 523 -29.19 -36.45 -0.80
N SER A 524 -29.95 -36.70 0.26
CA SER A 524 -30.41 -38.04 0.65
C SER A 524 -31.08 -38.79 -0.51
N ASP A 525 -32.03 -38.15 -1.21
CA ASP A 525 -32.76 -38.73 -2.33
C ASP A 525 -31.87 -39.07 -3.54
N LYS A 526 -30.82 -38.28 -3.81
CA LYS A 526 -29.89 -38.51 -4.95
C LYS A 526 -28.64 -39.32 -4.57
N CYS A 527 -28.32 -39.42 -3.28
CA CYS A 527 -27.14 -40.06 -2.71
C CYS A 527 -27.48 -41.29 -1.85
N LYS A 528 -28.54 -42.03 -2.19
CA LYS A 528 -28.91 -43.32 -1.57
C LYS A 528 -29.14 -43.26 -0.04
N GLY A 529 -29.71 -42.17 0.48
CA GLY A 529 -30.02 -42.00 1.90
C GLY A 529 -28.93 -41.32 2.73
N LEU A 530 -27.92 -40.72 2.10
CA LEU A 530 -26.84 -40.00 2.77
C LEU A 530 -27.36 -38.91 3.71
N GLN A 531 -27.12 -39.09 5.01
CA GLN A 531 -27.46 -38.10 6.06
C GLN A 531 -26.34 -37.06 6.13
N THR A 532 -26.70 -35.77 6.10
CA THR A 532 -25.75 -34.65 5.97
C THR A 532 -26.00 -33.50 6.95
N GLU A 533 -26.97 -33.65 7.85
CA GLU A 533 -27.42 -32.66 8.83
C GLU A 533 -26.35 -32.27 9.87
N SER A 534 -25.34 -33.12 10.06
CA SER A 534 -24.20 -32.90 10.96
C SER A 534 -22.88 -32.70 10.21
N TRP A 535 -22.92 -32.49 8.88
CA TRP A 535 -21.70 -32.32 8.09
C TRP A 535 -21.15 -30.91 8.24
N GLY A 536 -19.82 -30.82 8.26
CA GLY A 536 -19.07 -29.58 8.34
C GLY A 536 -19.00 -28.82 7.01
N VAL A 537 -17.84 -28.24 6.77
CA VAL A 537 -17.53 -27.42 5.59
C VAL A 537 -17.60 -28.29 4.33
N THR A 538 -18.55 -27.97 3.44
CA THR A 538 -18.89 -28.81 2.29
C THR A 538 -19.21 -27.99 1.04
N ARG A 539 -18.76 -28.48 -0.12
CA ARG A 539 -19.30 -28.14 -1.46
C ARG A 539 -19.65 -29.40 -2.26
N MET A 540 -20.22 -29.25 -3.44
CA MET A 540 -20.65 -30.36 -4.31
C MET A 540 -19.59 -31.44 -4.55
N SER A 541 -18.33 -31.06 -4.83
CA SER A 541 -17.26 -32.05 -5.07
C SER A 541 -16.98 -32.94 -3.85
N ASP A 542 -17.25 -32.42 -2.66
CA ASP A 542 -16.88 -33.06 -1.41
C ASP A 542 -17.96 -34.07 -1.00
N ILE A 543 -19.23 -33.79 -1.34
CA ILE A 543 -20.34 -34.78 -1.26
C ILE A 543 -20.05 -35.99 -2.14
N TRP A 544 -19.56 -35.79 -3.38
CA TRP A 544 -19.17 -36.89 -4.25
C TRP A 544 -18.03 -37.73 -3.63
N LYS A 545 -16.98 -37.07 -3.13
CA LYS A 545 -15.84 -37.75 -2.50
C LYS A 545 -16.27 -38.57 -1.28
N ALA A 546 -16.99 -37.95 -0.35
CA ALA A 546 -17.36 -38.54 0.93
C ALA A 546 -18.50 -39.58 0.85
N SER A 547 -19.34 -39.53 -0.19
CA SER A 547 -20.43 -40.51 -0.38
C SER A 547 -20.02 -41.79 -1.11
N GLU A 548 -18.81 -41.86 -1.67
CA GLU A 548 -18.34 -42.92 -2.58
C GLU A 548 -19.30 -43.23 -3.75
N THR A 549 -20.19 -42.29 -4.09
CA THR A 549 -21.21 -42.49 -5.14
C THR A 549 -21.29 -41.30 -6.08
N HIS A 550 -21.61 -41.60 -7.34
CA HIS A 550 -21.84 -40.60 -8.40
C HIS A 550 -23.16 -39.85 -8.20
N CYS A 551 -23.31 -39.15 -7.06
CA CYS A 551 -24.39 -38.22 -6.80
C CYS A 551 -24.45 -37.17 -7.91
N ARG A 552 -25.60 -37.02 -8.55
CA ARG A 552 -25.81 -36.00 -9.59
C ARG A 552 -27.08 -35.19 -9.30
N LEU A 553 -26.92 -34.13 -8.50
CA LEU A 553 -27.91 -33.08 -8.35
C LEU A 553 -27.80 -32.16 -9.58
N SER A 554 -28.63 -32.41 -10.60
CA SER A 554 -28.64 -31.62 -11.84
C SER A 554 -29.93 -30.80 -12.05
N ASN A 555 -30.95 -31.00 -11.21
CA ASN A 555 -32.17 -30.19 -11.17
C ASN A 555 -32.96 -30.51 -9.88
N PRO A 556 -33.02 -29.58 -8.89
CA PRO A 556 -32.14 -28.41 -8.78
C PRO A 556 -30.66 -28.83 -8.70
N SER A 557 -29.75 -27.90 -9.02
CA SER A 557 -28.32 -28.10 -8.75
C SER A 557 -28.02 -27.92 -7.24
N PHE A 558 -26.82 -28.29 -6.79
CA PHE A 558 -26.40 -27.99 -5.42
C PHE A 558 -26.30 -26.48 -5.19
N ASP A 559 -25.83 -25.72 -6.19
CA ASP A 559 -25.67 -24.27 -6.15
C ASP A 559 -27.03 -23.57 -5.99
N ASP A 560 -28.06 -24.02 -6.71
CA ASP A 560 -29.46 -23.56 -6.54
C ASP A 560 -29.96 -23.80 -5.11
N LEU A 561 -29.69 -25.00 -4.56
CA LEU A 561 -30.07 -25.39 -3.21
C LEU A 561 -29.33 -24.56 -2.15
N GLN A 562 -28.04 -24.30 -2.37
CA GLN A 562 -27.21 -23.50 -1.48
C GLN A 562 -27.68 -22.05 -1.44
N GLN A 563 -27.89 -21.44 -2.61
CA GLN A 563 -28.39 -20.07 -2.72
C GLN A 563 -29.79 -19.91 -2.11
N SER A 564 -30.64 -20.95 -2.20
CA SER A 564 -32.02 -20.91 -1.70
C SER A 564 -32.18 -21.25 -0.22
N TYR A 565 -31.31 -22.10 0.35
CA TYR A 565 -31.58 -22.74 1.66
C TYR A 565 -30.38 -22.76 2.62
N CYS A 566 -29.14 -22.52 2.16
CA CYS A 566 -27.99 -22.40 3.07
C CYS A 566 -27.82 -20.96 3.58
N GLY A 567 -28.20 -19.96 2.78
CA GLY A 567 -28.00 -18.54 3.09
C GLY A 567 -28.85 -17.96 4.22
N ASP A 568 -29.76 -18.72 4.84
CA ASP A 568 -30.58 -18.23 5.96
C ASP A 568 -29.71 -17.82 7.16
N CYS A 569 -28.77 -18.69 7.53
CA CYS A 569 -28.09 -18.70 8.82
C CYS A 569 -26.57 -18.48 8.73
N GLN A 570 -26.03 -18.26 7.54
CA GLN A 570 -24.61 -18.02 7.26
C GLN A 570 -24.46 -17.18 5.98
N GLY A 571 -23.28 -16.57 5.79
CA GLY A 571 -22.93 -15.92 4.53
C GLY A 571 -22.76 -16.93 3.39
N LEU A 572 -22.87 -16.45 2.15
CA LEU A 572 -22.59 -17.20 0.93
C LEU A 572 -21.53 -16.46 0.10
N ASP A 573 -20.82 -17.16 -0.79
CA ASP A 573 -19.85 -16.53 -1.69
C ASP A 573 -20.48 -15.41 -2.56
N SER A 574 -21.74 -15.61 -2.94
CA SER A 574 -22.56 -14.64 -3.68
C SER A 574 -22.81 -13.34 -2.91
N ASP A 575 -22.71 -13.33 -1.57
CA ASP A 575 -22.78 -12.10 -0.76
C ASP A 575 -21.57 -11.18 -1.05
N TYR A 576 -20.40 -11.74 -1.35
CA TYR A 576 -19.15 -11.01 -1.62
C TYR A 576 -18.92 -10.71 -3.12
N SER A 577 -19.65 -11.37 -4.02
CA SER A 577 -19.49 -11.20 -5.48
C SER A 577 -19.65 -9.73 -5.92
N GLY A 578 -18.66 -9.17 -6.62
CA GLY A 578 -18.62 -7.75 -7.00
C GLY A 578 -18.04 -6.80 -5.95
N CYS A 579 -17.87 -7.23 -4.69
CA CYS A 579 -17.38 -6.40 -3.58
C CYS A 579 -15.88 -6.48 -3.33
N GLY A 580 -15.13 -7.26 -4.12
CA GLY A 580 -13.72 -7.58 -3.83
C GLY A 580 -12.76 -6.38 -3.72
N ASN A 581 -13.06 -5.26 -4.39
CA ASN A 581 -12.27 -4.02 -4.41
C ASN A 581 -12.75 -2.99 -3.35
N THR A 582 -13.23 -3.50 -2.22
CA THR A 582 -13.77 -2.76 -1.06
C THR A 582 -13.84 -3.66 0.18
N TYR A 583 -14.26 -4.92 -0.01
CA TYR A 583 -14.27 -5.94 1.03
C TYR A 583 -13.80 -7.29 0.49
N ASN A 584 -12.63 -7.71 0.95
CA ASN A 584 -12.12 -9.06 0.82
C ASN A 584 -12.94 -10.05 1.70
N ARG A 585 -12.81 -11.34 1.38
CA ARG A 585 -13.25 -12.45 2.25
C ARG A 585 -12.18 -12.66 3.34
N GLY A 586 -12.19 -11.79 4.35
CA GLY A 586 -11.19 -11.79 5.40
C GLY A 586 -11.25 -13.04 6.25
N HIS A 587 -10.17 -13.83 6.26
CA HIS A 587 -10.08 -15.05 7.05
C HIS A 587 -10.00 -14.70 8.54
N ILE A 588 -10.78 -15.40 9.38
CA ILE A 588 -10.70 -15.26 10.83
C ILE A 588 -9.71 -16.29 11.41
N ASN A 589 -9.85 -17.58 11.08
CA ASN A 589 -8.72 -18.50 11.17
C ASN A 589 -7.92 -18.42 9.85
N PRO A 590 -6.70 -17.86 9.83
CA PRO A 590 -6.00 -17.54 8.59
C PRO A 590 -5.31 -18.75 7.95
N ASN A 591 -5.37 -18.78 6.63
CA ASN A 591 -4.82 -19.88 5.84
C ASN A 591 -3.29 -20.05 6.02
N ALA A 592 -2.51 -18.97 5.99
CA ALA A 592 -1.05 -19.01 6.04
C ALA A 592 -0.51 -19.58 7.37
N ILE A 593 -1.10 -19.21 8.52
CA ILE A 593 -0.64 -19.73 9.83
C ILE A 593 -0.83 -21.25 9.93
N ASN A 594 -1.80 -21.80 9.20
CA ASN A 594 -2.16 -23.22 9.19
C ASN A 594 -1.49 -24.02 8.05
N ASP A 595 -0.48 -23.48 7.37
CA ASP A 595 0.20 -24.12 6.22
C ASP A 595 0.82 -25.51 6.48
N LYS A 596 0.93 -25.97 7.73
CA LYS A 596 1.42 -27.31 8.08
C LYS A 596 0.36 -28.41 7.98
N ASP A 597 -0.90 -28.06 7.75
CA ASP A 597 -2.02 -29.01 7.66
C ASP A 597 -2.98 -28.62 6.52
N ALA A 598 -2.99 -29.45 5.46
CA ALA A 598 -3.79 -29.23 4.27
C ALA A 598 -5.31 -29.34 4.54
N ASP A 599 -5.75 -30.13 5.52
CA ASP A 599 -7.17 -30.28 5.85
C ASP A 599 -7.65 -29.07 6.65
N VAL A 600 -6.81 -28.53 7.53
CA VAL A 600 -7.07 -27.26 8.23
C VAL A 600 -7.12 -26.10 7.23
N GLN A 601 -6.11 -25.97 6.35
CA GLN A 601 -6.13 -24.99 5.25
C GLN A 601 -7.40 -25.11 4.38
N ASN A 602 -7.82 -26.34 4.04
CA ASN A 602 -9.05 -26.57 3.29
C ASN A 602 -10.31 -26.09 4.04
N GLY A 603 -10.31 -26.21 5.37
CA GLY A 603 -11.38 -25.70 6.23
C GLY A 603 -11.40 -24.17 6.35
N THR A 604 -10.24 -23.50 6.27
CA THR A 604 -10.19 -22.03 6.37
C THR A 604 -10.90 -21.34 5.20
N PHE A 605 -10.91 -21.95 4.01
CA PHE A 605 -11.71 -21.53 2.85
C PHE A 605 -13.18 -21.93 3.01
N SER A 606 -13.91 -21.19 3.86
CA SER A 606 -15.34 -21.41 4.08
C SER A 606 -16.07 -20.15 4.52
N MET A 607 -17.33 -20.00 4.10
CA MET A 607 -18.12 -18.79 4.39
C MET A 607 -18.50 -18.62 5.88
N ILE A 608 -18.20 -19.62 6.70
CA ILE A 608 -18.37 -19.66 8.15
C ILE A 608 -17.09 -19.23 8.90
N ASN A 609 -15.97 -19.01 8.19
CA ASN A 609 -14.67 -18.58 8.73
C ASN A 609 -14.26 -17.18 8.23
N VAL A 610 -15.19 -16.42 7.63
CA VAL A 610 -14.88 -15.10 7.04
C VAL A 610 -15.82 -13.99 7.49
N ALA A 611 -15.29 -12.77 7.50
CA ALA A 611 -16.05 -11.55 7.62
C ALA A 611 -15.64 -10.55 6.51
N PRO A 612 -16.49 -9.55 6.20
CA PRO A 612 -16.12 -8.45 5.31
C PRO A 612 -14.91 -7.70 5.87
N GLN A 613 -13.76 -7.85 5.22
CA GLN A 613 -12.53 -7.17 5.60
C GLN A 613 -12.19 -6.15 4.53
N ASP A 614 -12.01 -4.90 4.94
CA ASP A 614 -11.56 -3.82 4.06
C ASP A 614 -10.28 -4.24 3.33
N ASP A 615 -10.22 -4.02 2.01
CA ASP A 615 -9.20 -4.63 1.16
C ASP A 615 -7.82 -4.01 1.37
N ASP A 616 -7.75 -2.70 1.63
CA ASP A 616 -6.54 -2.02 2.05
C ASP A 616 -6.11 -2.47 3.45
N PHE A 617 -7.04 -2.54 4.42
CA PHE A 617 -6.75 -3.05 5.77
C PHE A 617 -6.18 -4.47 5.76
N ASN A 618 -6.74 -5.35 4.93
CA ASN A 618 -6.29 -6.73 4.80
C ASN A 618 -4.83 -6.80 4.31
N GLN A 619 -4.51 -6.04 3.27
CA GLN A 619 -3.20 -6.11 2.57
C GLN A 619 -2.10 -5.29 3.29
N CYS A 620 -2.38 -4.03 3.65
CA CYS A 620 -1.41 -3.16 4.30
C CYS A 620 -1.08 -3.58 5.74
N VAL A 621 -2.10 -3.96 6.51
CA VAL A 621 -2.05 -3.93 7.98
C VAL A 621 -2.19 -5.32 8.57
N TRP A 622 -3.20 -6.07 8.14
CA TRP A 622 -3.52 -7.36 8.74
C TRP A 622 -2.50 -8.44 8.38
N GLN A 623 -2.17 -8.59 7.10
CA GLN A 623 -1.28 -9.63 6.59
C GLN A 623 0.11 -9.66 7.28
N PRO A 624 0.82 -8.53 7.51
CA PRO A 624 2.10 -8.55 8.23
C PRO A 624 1.99 -9.05 9.68
N TYR A 625 0.89 -8.76 10.37
CA TYR A 625 0.64 -9.30 11.72
C TYR A 625 0.37 -10.80 11.68
N GLU A 626 -0.34 -11.32 10.68
CA GLU A 626 -0.57 -12.77 10.56
C GLU A 626 0.73 -13.53 10.26
N CYS A 627 1.57 -12.99 9.38
CA CYS A 627 2.93 -13.48 9.12
C CYS A 627 3.80 -13.48 10.39
N ALA A 628 3.79 -12.40 11.18
CA ALA A 628 4.51 -12.33 12.45
C ALA A 628 4.06 -13.42 13.43
N VAL A 629 2.76 -13.70 13.51
CA VAL A 629 2.21 -14.76 14.38
C VAL A 629 2.59 -16.16 13.89
N GLY A 630 2.64 -16.40 12.57
CA GLY A 630 3.21 -17.63 12.00
C GLY A 630 4.66 -17.85 12.46
N ARG A 631 5.54 -16.87 12.20
CA ARG A 631 6.95 -16.89 12.63
C ARG A 631 7.10 -17.02 14.16
N LYS A 632 6.14 -16.51 14.95
CA LYS A 632 6.11 -16.70 16.41
C LYS A 632 5.77 -18.13 16.82
N ALA A 633 4.84 -18.77 16.13
CA ALA A 633 4.51 -20.18 16.38
C ALA A 633 5.70 -21.10 16.03
N ASP A 634 6.46 -20.82 14.97
CA ASP A 634 7.72 -21.51 14.68
C ASP A 634 8.74 -21.33 15.82
N GLN A 635 8.91 -20.10 16.33
CA GLN A 635 9.79 -19.82 17.46
C GLN A 635 9.37 -20.55 18.74
N VAL A 636 8.06 -20.61 19.02
CA VAL A 636 7.49 -21.36 20.16
C VAL A 636 7.84 -22.84 20.04
N TYR A 637 7.62 -23.45 18.86
CA TYR A 637 7.92 -24.86 18.62
C TYR A 637 9.41 -25.16 18.83
N GLN A 638 10.29 -24.41 18.16
CA GLN A 638 11.75 -24.62 18.20
C GLN A 638 12.32 -24.45 19.62
N ASN A 639 11.83 -23.46 20.39
CA ASN A 639 12.26 -23.26 21.77
C ASN A 639 11.81 -24.41 22.67
N ALA A 640 10.58 -24.91 22.49
CA ALA A 640 10.04 -26.02 23.25
C ALA A 640 10.76 -27.34 22.96
N GLU A 641 11.04 -27.66 21.69
CA GLU A 641 11.86 -28.82 21.32
C GLU A 641 13.26 -28.75 21.93
N LYS A 642 13.94 -27.62 21.77
CA LYS A 642 15.29 -27.39 22.31
C LYS A 642 15.35 -27.52 23.83
N ALA A 643 14.28 -27.18 24.52
CA ALA A 643 14.14 -27.30 25.96
C ALA A 643 13.64 -28.69 26.43
N GLY A 644 13.24 -29.58 25.51
CA GLY A 644 12.66 -30.89 25.82
C GLY A 644 11.24 -30.83 26.41
N SER A 645 10.48 -29.78 26.09
CA SER A 645 9.10 -29.57 26.56
C SER A 645 8.05 -30.01 25.55
N ASN A 646 6.88 -30.37 26.07
CA ASN A 646 5.67 -30.59 25.26
C ASN A 646 4.89 -29.29 25.00
N SER A 647 5.30 -28.15 25.56
CA SER A 647 4.64 -26.85 25.37
C SER A 647 5.01 -26.20 24.03
N LYS A 648 4.59 -26.86 22.93
CA LYS A 648 4.94 -26.53 21.54
C LYS A 648 3.84 -25.75 20.80
N THR A 649 2.73 -25.47 21.47
CA THR A 649 1.50 -24.98 20.87
C THR A 649 1.23 -23.54 21.26
N LEU A 650 0.93 -22.70 20.27
CA LEU A 650 0.43 -21.34 20.45
C LEU A 650 -1.09 -21.35 20.31
N TYR A 651 -1.82 -20.94 21.34
CA TYR A 651 -3.28 -20.80 21.28
C TYR A 651 -3.62 -19.43 20.71
N ILE A 652 -4.43 -19.42 19.66
CA ILE A 652 -4.82 -18.21 18.92
C ILE A 652 -6.33 -18.11 18.94
N ILE A 653 -6.83 -16.93 19.30
CA ILE A 653 -8.23 -16.57 19.06
C ILE A 653 -8.23 -15.31 18.20
N THR A 654 -8.80 -15.40 17.01
CA THR A 654 -9.02 -14.27 16.11
C THR A 654 -10.50 -13.97 16.07
N GLY A 655 -10.91 -12.72 15.97
CA GLY A 655 -12.33 -12.40 15.87
C GLY A 655 -12.62 -11.01 15.34
N THR A 656 -13.89 -10.66 15.43
CA THR A 656 -14.42 -9.37 15.00
C THR A 656 -15.03 -8.60 16.17
N LYS A 657 -15.14 -7.28 16.06
CA LYS A 657 -15.96 -6.46 16.97
C LYS A 657 -16.77 -5.47 16.14
N LEU A 658 -18.07 -5.37 16.44
CA LEU A 658 -18.96 -4.43 15.77
C LEU A 658 -18.59 -2.99 16.13
N GLY A 659 -18.80 -2.07 15.19
CA GLY A 659 -18.70 -0.63 15.45
C GLY A 659 -19.91 -0.09 16.23
N GLY A 660 -19.93 1.21 16.48
CA GLY A 660 -21.08 1.89 17.11
C GLY A 660 -22.36 1.89 16.26
N GLN A 661 -22.25 1.60 14.97
CA GLN A 661 -23.35 1.32 14.05
C GLN A 661 -22.98 0.13 13.16
N THR A 662 -23.93 -0.78 12.91
CA THR A 662 -23.72 -1.98 12.08
C THR A 662 -24.21 -1.73 10.66
N THR A 663 -23.31 -1.81 9.68
CA THR A 663 -23.62 -1.88 8.25
C THR A 663 -23.63 -3.33 7.77
N TRP A 664 -24.36 -3.61 6.67
CA TRP A 664 -24.58 -4.98 6.20
C TRP A 664 -24.20 -5.16 4.73
N MET A 665 -23.19 -5.97 4.47
CA MET A 665 -22.87 -6.48 3.14
C MET A 665 -24.10 -7.14 2.50
N LYS A 666 -24.55 -6.55 1.38
CA LYS A 666 -25.78 -6.81 0.63
C LYS A 666 -27.03 -6.95 1.50
N GLY A 667 -27.07 -6.25 2.64
CA GLY A 667 -28.18 -6.33 3.60
C GLY A 667 -28.30 -7.68 4.32
N ARG A 668 -27.27 -8.53 4.21
CA ARG A 668 -27.24 -9.92 4.69
C ARG A 668 -26.13 -10.24 5.69
N VAL A 669 -24.89 -9.82 5.45
CA VAL A 669 -23.72 -10.18 6.26
C VAL A 669 -23.18 -8.91 6.93
N ALA A 670 -23.01 -8.88 8.25
CA ALA A 670 -22.55 -7.68 8.94
C ALA A 670 -21.10 -7.35 8.59
N ILE A 671 -20.80 -6.06 8.45
CA ILE A 671 -19.44 -5.57 8.30
C ILE A 671 -18.95 -5.18 9.71
N PRO A 672 -17.89 -5.82 10.23
CA PRO A 672 -17.35 -5.48 11.54
C PRO A 672 -16.62 -4.13 11.50
N GLY A 673 -16.57 -3.43 12.64
CA GLY A 673 -15.81 -2.18 12.76
C GLY A 673 -14.34 -2.41 13.07
N TYR A 674 -14.00 -3.58 13.62
CA TYR A 674 -12.65 -3.97 14.00
C TYR A 674 -12.42 -5.47 13.75
N PHE A 675 -11.20 -5.80 13.33
CA PHE A 675 -10.63 -7.16 13.43
C PHE A 675 -9.67 -7.18 14.60
N TRP A 676 -9.57 -8.33 15.27
CA TRP A 676 -8.67 -8.50 16.42
C TRP A 676 -8.12 -9.92 16.52
N LYS A 677 -6.96 -10.06 17.15
CA LYS A 677 -6.32 -11.35 17.42
C LYS A 677 -5.68 -11.34 18.80
N ALA A 678 -5.87 -12.41 19.55
CA ALA A 678 -5.29 -12.64 20.86
C ALA A 678 -4.51 -13.95 20.85
N LEU A 679 -3.34 -13.94 21.50
CA LEU A 679 -2.42 -15.06 21.59
C LEU A 679 -2.21 -15.45 23.05
N CYS A 680 -2.17 -16.74 23.33
CA CYS A 680 -1.73 -17.29 24.60
C CYS A 680 -0.71 -18.40 24.38
N TYR A 681 0.46 -18.25 24.99
CA TYR A 681 1.44 -19.32 25.11
C TYR A 681 1.57 -19.72 26.58
N PRO A 682 1.29 -20.98 26.97
CA PRO A 682 1.30 -21.39 28.36
C PRO A 682 2.69 -21.60 28.97
N GLY A 683 3.75 -21.66 28.17
CA GLY A 683 5.11 -21.92 28.66
C GLY A 683 5.29 -23.31 29.29
N ASP A 684 6.43 -23.50 29.94
CA ASP A 684 6.78 -24.64 30.79
C ASP A 684 7.89 -24.20 31.75
N GLU A 685 7.49 -23.80 32.96
CA GLU A 685 8.41 -23.28 33.98
C GLU A 685 9.53 -24.28 34.35
N LYS A 686 9.28 -25.59 34.20
CA LYS A 686 10.25 -26.64 34.58
C LYS A 686 11.52 -26.60 33.73
N VAL A 687 11.40 -26.08 32.51
CA VAL A 687 12.51 -25.93 31.55
C VAL A 687 12.81 -24.45 31.24
N GLY A 688 12.19 -23.51 31.98
CA GLY A 688 12.44 -22.08 31.86
C GLY A 688 11.72 -21.38 30.69
N LEU A 689 10.76 -22.04 30.04
CA LEU A 689 9.91 -21.41 29.02
C LEU A 689 8.83 -20.60 29.71
N ARG A 690 8.86 -19.27 29.56
CA ARG A 690 7.88 -18.38 30.19
C ARG A 690 6.57 -18.35 29.40
N PRO A 691 5.41 -18.28 30.06
CA PRO A 691 4.16 -17.95 29.39
C PRO A 691 4.20 -16.51 28.85
N PHE A 692 3.47 -16.25 27.78
CA PHE A 692 3.22 -14.89 27.29
C PHE A 692 1.80 -14.75 26.73
N GLY A 693 1.29 -13.53 26.73
CA GLY A 693 -0.02 -13.20 26.18
C GLY A 693 -0.06 -11.78 25.62
N VAL A 694 -0.63 -11.64 24.43
CA VAL A 694 -0.76 -10.35 23.72
C VAL A 694 -2.08 -10.35 22.97
N GLY A 695 -2.73 -9.20 22.89
CA GLY A 695 -3.87 -8.99 22.01
C GLY A 695 -3.71 -7.72 21.20
N PHE A 696 -4.11 -7.76 19.94
CA PHE A 696 -4.04 -6.62 19.03
C PHE A 696 -5.33 -6.47 18.21
N TYR A 697 -5.67 -5.23 17.87
CA TYR A 697 -6.82 -4.89 17.04
C TYR A 697 -6.52 -3.75 16.07
N GLY A 698 -7.21 -3.78 14.93
CA GLY A 698 -7.17 -2.73 13.92
C GLY A 698 -8.60 -2.34 13.53
N ARG A 699 -8.79 -1.11 13.05
CA ARG A 699 -10.06 -0.70 12.46
C ARG A 699 -10.20 -1.33 11.09
N ASN A 700 -11.41 -1.79 10.77
CA ASN A 700 -11.71 -2.38 9.47
C ASN A 700 -11.98 -1.29 8.42
N ILE A 701 -10.95 -0.47 8.16
CA ILE A 701 -10.96 0.67 7.23
C ILE A 701 -9.52 1.05 6.87
N ASP A 702 -9.25 1.17 5.57
CA ASP A 702 -7.98 1.61 4.97
C ASP A 702 -6.72 0.91 5.53
N CYS A 703 -5.54 1.41 5.18
CA CYS A 703 -4.28 1.07 5.83
C CYS A 703 -4.16 1.69 7.26
N SER A 704 -5.17 1.49 8.13
CA SER A 704 -5.22 2.05 9.49
C SER A 704 -4.24 1.40 10.46
N THR A 705 -3.91 2.07 11.57
CA THR A 705 -2.93 1.56 12.52
C THR A 705 -3.47 0.40 13.36
N MET A 706 -2.66 -0.65 13.51
CA MET A 706 -2.88 -1.69 14.51
C MET A 706 -2.54 -1.15 15.92
N THR A 707 -3.27 -1.62 16.93
CA THR A 707 -2.98 -1.35 18.35
C THR A 707 -2.70 -2.66 19.07
N SER A 708 -1.45 -2.86 19.50
CA SER A 708 -1.02 -4.02 20.29
C SER A 708 -0.98 -3.71 21.78
N LEU A 709 -1.50 -4.61 22.61
CA LEU A 709 -1.61 -4.45 24.05
C LEU A 709 -1.27 -5.75 24.80
N PRO A 710 -0.75 -5.65 26.05
CA PRO A 710 -0.84 -6.72 27.02
C PRO A 710 -2.27 -7.26 27.10
N LEU A 711 -2.39 -8.58 27.22
CA LEU A 711 -3.66 -9.30 27.05
C LEU A 711 -4.79 -8.81 27.97
N ASP A 712 -4.49 -8.48 29.23
CA ASP A 712 -5.45 -7.92 30.19
C ASP A 712 -6.05 -6.58 29.73
N LYS A 713 -5.23 -5.70 29.17
CA LYS A 713 -5.67 -4.42 28.61
C LYS A 713 -6.43 -4.58 27.30
N PHE A 714 -6.05 -5.57 26.50
CA PHE A 714 -6.77 -5.94 25.28
C PHE A 714 -8.17 -6.48 25.62
N GLU A 715 -8.30 -7.39 26.60
CA GLU A 715 -9.58 -7.93 27.06
C GLU A 715 -10.48 -6.82 27.62
N ALA A 716 -9.92 -5.89 28.41
CA ALA A 716 -10.65 -4.71 28.87
C ALA A 716 -11.17 -3.82 27.72
N TRP A 717 -10.44 -3.70 26.60
CA TRP A 717 -10.94 -3.04 25.39
C TRP A 717 -12.01 -3.88 24.65
N LEU A 718 -11.81 -5.20 24.56
CA LEU A 718 -12.71 -6.10 23.84
C LEU A 718 -14.09 -6.17 24.50
N TYR A 719 -14.14 -6.26 25.83
CA TYR A 719 -15.34 -6.43 26.64
C TYR A 719 -15.85 -5.13 27.30
N ASP A 720 -15.41 -3.96 26.82
CA ASP A 720 -15.84 -2.64 27.30
C ASP A 720 -15.69 -2.45 28.83
N GLY A 721 -14.62 -3.02 29.40
CA GLY A 721 -14.28 -2.98 30.82
C GLY A 721 -14.95 -4.05 31.70
N ALA A 722 -15.67 -5.01 31.13
CA ALA A 722 -16.17 -6.17 31.88
C ALA A 722 -15.03 -7.16 32.22
N ASP A 723 -15.16 -7.84 33.37
CA ASP A 723 -14.24 -8.85 33.89
C ASP A 723 -14.49 -10.19 33.18
N GLU A 724 -13.99 -10.29 31.95
CA GLU A 724 -14.21 -11.41 31.02
C GLU A 724 -12.90 -11.73 30.29
N HIS A 725 -12.61 -13.01 30.08
CA HIS A 725 -11.33 -13.48 29.54
C HIS A 725 -11.51 -14.37 28.31
N LEU A 726 -10.60 -14.24 27.35
CA LEU A 726 -10.49 -15.08 26.16
C LEU A 726 -9.83 -16.44 26.45
N PHE A 727 -8.98 -16.50 27.48
CA PHE A 727 -8.27 -17.71 27.88
C PHE A 727 -8.55 -18.08 29.35
N PRO A 728 -9.84 -18.28 29.74
CA PRO A 728 -10.26 -18.40 31.13
C PRO A 728 -9.63 -19.60 31.82
N GLY A 729 -9.18 -19.43 33.08
CA GLY A 729 -8.55 -20.51 33.86
C GLY A 729 -7.15 -20.94 33.37
N SER A 730 -6.61 -20.32 32.32
CA SER A 730 -5.24 -20.52 31.86
C SER A 730 -4.25 -19.61 32.60
N VAL A 731 -2.95 -19.82 32.37
CA VAL A 731 -1.88 -18.90 32.83
C VAL A 731 -1.91 -17.53 32.14
N CYS A 732 -2.67 -17.39 31.05
CA CYS A 732 -2.86 -16.14 30.32
C CYS A 732 -4.09 -15.35 30.79
N ALA A 733 -4.90 -15.86 31.73
CA ALA A 733 -6.14 -15.22 32.21
C ALA A 733 -5.91 -13.97 33.10
N GLY A 734 -4.75 -13.33 33.01
CA GLY A 734 -4.33 -12.23 33.87
C GLY A 734 -3.06 -11.56 33.34
N PRO A 735 -2.44 -10.65 34.11
CA PRO A 735 -1.24 -9.94 33.68
C PRO A 735 -0.05 -10.92 33.54
N VAL A 736 0.21 -11.30 32.30
CA VAL A 736 1.29 -12.18 31.85
C VAL A 736 2.33 -11.35 31.07
N ASP A 737 3.56 -11.87 30.91
CA ASP A 737 4.59 -11.22 30.07
C ASP A 737 4.00 -10.93 28.67
N ASN A 738 4.05 -9.66 28.24
CA ASN A 738 3.59 -9.26 26.92
C ASN A 738 4.63 -9.65 25.85
N TRP A 739 4.21 -9.79 24.59
CA TRP A 739 5.16 -9.77 23.47
C TRP A 739 5.62 -8.33 23.22
N GLU A 740 6.55 -7.85 24.05
CA GLU A 740 7.18 -6.55 23.88
C GLU A 740 7.88 -6.46 22.52
N GLY A 741 7.74 -5.30 21.86
CA GLY A 741 8.32 -5.04 20.55
C GLY A 741 7.60 -5.66 19.36
N LEU A 742 6.40 -6.25 19.53
CA LEU A 742 5.61 -6.82 18.41
C LEU A 742 5.49 -5.85 17.22
N ASP A 743 5.06 -4.61 17.44
CA ASP A 743 4.82 -3.66 16.35
C ASP A 743 6.11 -3.28 15.59
N ALA A 744 7.24 -3.19 16.31
CA ALA A 744 8.55 -2.95 15.73
C ALA A 744 9.07 -4.17 14.93
N TYR A 745 8.83 -5.38 15.44
CA TYR A 745 9.14 -6.62 14.74
C TYR A 745 8.28 -6.80 13.48
N VAL A 746 6.98 -6.47 13.53
CA VAL A 746 6.11 -6.46 12.35
C VAL A 746 6.63 -5.46 11.31
N ALA A 747 7.00 -4.25 11.72
CA ALA A 747 7.56 -3.25 10.82
C ALA A 747 8.89 -3.70 10.16
N GLU A 748 9.71 -4.47 10.87
CA GLU A 748 10.94 -5.08 10.33
C GLU A 748 10.64 -6.12 9.24
N ILE A 749 9.66 -7.03 9.47
CA ILE A 749 9.40 -8.16 8.57
C ILE A 749 8.35 -7.89 7.48
N ALA A 750 7.61 -6.78 7.54
CA ALA A 750 6.44 -6.55 6.69
C ALA A 750 6.75 -6.62 5.18
N HIS A 751 7.95 -6.20 4.76
CA HIS A 751 8.39 -6.30 3.36
C HIS A 751 8.54 -7.76 2.91
N ASP A 752 9.20 -8.59 3.71
CA ASP A 752 9.40 -10.02 3.42
C ASP A 752 8.04 -10.74 3.37
N CYS A 753 7.19 -10.50 4.37
CA CYS A 753 5.84 -11.07 4.45
C CYS A 753 4.98 -10.73 3.22
N ARG A 754 5.05 -9.51 2.69
CA ARG A 754 4.33 -9.13 1.45
C ARG A 754 4.89 -9.84 0.22
N ASN A 755 6.22 -9.93 0.11
CA ASN A 755 6.88 -10.64 -1.00
C ASN A 755 6.61 -12.16 -0.99
N GLU A 756 6.50 -12.77 0.19
CA GLU A 756 6.12 -14.16 0.38
C GLU A 756 4.67 -14.38 -0.09
N HIS A 757 3.73 -13.52 0.34
CA HIS A 757 2.32 -13.63 -0.04
C HIS A 757 2.07 -13.42 -1.55
N LEU A 758 2.80 -12.49 -2.19
CA LEU A 758 2.75 -12.32 -3.64
C LEU A 758 3.22 -13.55 -4.41
N GLN A 759 4.02 -14.44 -3.82
CA GLN A 759 4.39 -15.73 -4.43
C GLN A 759 3.28 -16.77 -4.27
N GLU A 760 2.62 -16.82 -3.11
CA GLU A 760 1.49 -17.74 -2.84
C GLU A 760 0.28 -17.50 -3.76
N ASP A 761 -0.17 -16.25 -3.91
CA ASP A 761 -1.35 -15.92 -4.74
C ASP A 761 -1.10 -16.08 -6.25
N CYS A 762 0.14 -16.39 -6.66
CA CYS A 762 0.51 -16.66 -8.04
C CYS A 762 0.31 -18.14 -8.48
N GLU A 763 -0.06 -19.04 -7.57
CA GLU A 763 -0.13 -20.48 -7.84
C GLU A 763 -1.52 -20.98 -8.31
N SER A 764 -1.87 -20.74 -9.57
CA SER A 764 -2.86 -21.58 -10.27
C SER A 764 -2.73 -21.56 -11.79
N SER A 765 -2.38 -22.71 -12.40
CA SER A 765 -2.44 -23.10 -13.83
C SER A 765 -1.95 -22.16 -14.95
N TRP A 766 -1.56 -20.92 -14.66
CA TRP A 766 -1.16 -19.86 -15.59
C TRP A 766 0.33 -19.49 -15.45
N ARG A 767 1.16 -20.47 -15.05
CA ARG A 767 2.60 -20.36 -14.73
C ARG A 767 3.46 -19.72 -15.83
N ASP A 768 2.98 -19.71 -17.07
CA ASP A 768 3.71 -19.17 -18.23
C ASP A 768 3.26 -17.75 -18.64
N VAL A 769 2.11 -17.24 -18.16
CA VAL A 769 1.45 -16.05 -18.75
C VAL A 769 1.38 -14.83 -17.81
N ARG A 770 1.28 -15.04 -16.50
CA ARG A 770 1.34 -13.94 -15.50
C ARG A 770 2.71 -13.81 -14.85
N CYS A 771 3.24 -14.94 -14.34
CA CYS A 771 4.42 -14.95 -13.48
C CYS A 771 5.47 -15.84 -14.12
N GLY A 772 6.20 -15.28 -15.09
CA GLY A 772 7.04 -16.04 -16.01
C GLY A 772 8.13 -16.85 -15.32
N THR A 773 7.87 -18.14 -15.10
CA THR A 773 8.90 -19.17 -14.96
C THR A 773 9.35 -19.58 -16.37
N SER A 774 10.61 -19.87 -16.70
CA SER A 774 11.75 -20.38 -15.91
C SER A 774 13.07 -20.18 -16.69
N GLY A 775 14.23 -20.44 -16.07
CA GLY A 775 15.52 -20.63 -16.76
C GLY A 775 16.66 -19.76 -16.27
#